data_AF-A0A8H7Y8D7-F1
#
_entry.id   AF-A0A8H7Y8D7-F1
#
_cell.length_a   1.000
_cell.length_b   1.000
_cell.length_c   1.000
_cell.angle_alpha   90.00
_cell.angle_beta   90.00
_cell.angle_gamma   90.00
#
_symmetry.space_group_name_H-M   'P 1'
#
loop_
_entity.id
_entity.type
_entity.pdbx_description
1 polymer ?
#
loop_
_entity_poly.entity_id
_entity_poly.type
_entity_poly.pdbx_seq_one_letter_code
_entity_poly.pdbx_strand_id
1 'polypeptide(L)'
;MLHETEVSFQRTLDKVLNANYNVEMTQIQEERPDHPIRLPFEFYDRHICPNESLCNIVPLPSIPHILANVCDTAIEEFKAKGHKFPPNIHVLDIPAIEFTDSASVGVHYLWHIGSLCIAYLSKLYFHPHTESWRSVFTFNRHFDTDTFFASKLYLTVTLDAEARAVRLHDEIKGKLSQSTLDTLNALLFNMPKMAAWHMFPMLDTFTTIFHNVPKRVSSLSWPISRTAGYRFIARTFPPPDSKILTNMLPVPSAYRKARVESGEPTSSRKRVEKYSKTITVPYTTQRKQYRPDLRTYLQHAWADAAMHDITFIVLHCGRYERIGIRHRASQTLYLSEVIDTVNIKDPHYRKIHIGLYIATLQDALERMKLKNTGDDKVDTKGKKRFSVNVDDSESSRPKKRRRASSSTPSTDIGKYLIDRKLALVSLDYGPFSSSVPSSFVRIGESCRRKHSREATDWVKDPTKQRKFSAHEYFTLTLLEPLGDGSVGVSHPAQAEVKLESGEVITETLVLKLAFNEKTQKRMRHEFDIYCRMSRAGIEGIVDVHGLFFDAESNTLGLLMADGGETLRNRDIARTGIYGEKISGTAAEKKAFEDIIRSINEADISHHDIRPENMTIRSDGKAFLIDFDSALYYSPFRSLEEQLENLDDIFHKPLFQRVCSTYLASLVFMMHNTQIHL
;
A
#
# COMPACT_ATOMS: atom_id res chain seq x y z
N MET A 1 20.44 47.80 14.17
CA MET A 1 19.83 46.61 14.81
C MET A 1 18.65 46.01 14.05
N LEU A 2 17.40 46.51 14.11
CA LEU A 2 16.26 45.85 13.44
C LEU A 2 16.41 45.68 11.91
N HIS A 3 16.97 46.70 11.23
CA HIS A 3 17.22 46.65 9.80
C HIS A 3 18.34 45.65 9.43
N GLU A 4 19.40 45.55 10.23
CA GLU A 4 20.51 44.60 10.00
C GLU A 4 20.06 43.15 10.19
N THR A 5 19.17 42.89 11.15
CA THR A 5 18.61 41.55 11.36
C THR A 5 17.73 41.10 10.19
N GLU A 6 16.99 42.00 9.57
CA GLU A 6 16.12 41.70 8.43
C GLU A 6 16.92 41.43 7.15
N VAL A 7 17.97 42.23 6.89
CA VAL A 7 18.90 42.02 5.77
C VAL A 7 19.65 40.69 5.91
N SER A 8 20.09 40.35 7.12
CA SER A 8 20.74 39.05 7.41
C SER A 8 19.81 37.86 7.18
N PHE A 9 18.54 37.98 7.60
CA PHE A 9 17.53 36.97 7.37
C PHE A 9 17.26 36.75 5.88
N GLN A 10 17.02 37.82 5.12
CA GLN A 10 16.71 37.71 3.69
C GLN A 10 17.86 37.06 2.93
N ARG A 11 19.12 37.44 3.23
CA ARG A 11 20.30 36.78 2.65
C ARG A 11 20.34 35.28 2.94
N THR A 12 19.96 34.88 4.15
CA THR A 12 19.93 33.47 4.54
C THR A 12 18.81 32.72 3.83
N LEU A 13 17.63 33.33 3.71
CA LEU A 13 16.52 32.78 2.94
C LEU A 13 16.89 32.61 1.46
N ASP A 14 17.52 33.61 0.86
CA ASP A 14 17.99 33.55 -0.53
C ASP A 14 19.03 32.44 -0.71
N LYS A 15 19.96 32.27 0.24
CA LYS A 15 20.92 31.15 0.23
C LYS A 15 20.21 29.80 0.23
N VAL A 16 19.13 29.64 1.00
CA VAL A 16 18.35 28.41 1.05
C VAL A 16 17.61 28.17 -0.25
N LEU A 17 16.89 29.18 -0.75
CA LEU A 17 16.07 29.06 -1.96
C LEU A 17 16.92 28.83 -3.22
N ASN A 18 18.11 29.42 -3.27
CA ASN A 18 19.01 29.36 -4.43
C ASN A 18 20.00 28.19 -4.41
N ALA A 19 19.87 27.27 -3.45
CA ALA A 19 20.78 26.13 -3.34
C ALA A 19 20.34 24.95 -4.23
N ASN A 20 21.36 24.32 -4.82
CA ASN A 20 21.29 23.14 -5.70
C ASN A 20 22.17 22.02 -5.15
N TYR A 21 22.10 20.84 -5.77
CA TYR A 21 23.01 19.75 -5.45
C TYR A 21 24.47 20.08 -5.73
N ASN A 22 25.36 19.39 -5.02
CA ASN A 22 26.79 19.50 -5.21
C ASN A 22 27.21 18.90 -6.56
N VAL A 23 28.14 19.55 -7.26
CA VAL A 23 28.62 19.10 -8.57
C VAL A 23 29.47 17.82 -8.51
N GLU A 24 30.07 17.53 -7.36
CA GLU A 24 30.98 16.41 -7.13
C GLU A 24 30.27 15.10 -6.74
N MET A 25 28.93 15.04 -6.82
CA MET A 25 28.24 13.77 -6.58
C MET A 25 28.52 12.76 -7.70
N THR A 26 28.78 11.52 -7.33
CA THR A 26 29.11 10.43 -8.25
C THR A 26 28.33 9.15 -7.92
N GLN A 27 28.48 8.12 -8.73
CA GLN A 27 27.98 6.76 -8.48
C GLN A 27 29.17 5.81 -8.37
N ILE A 28 29.18 4.97 -7.33
CA ILE A 28 30.15 3.88 -7.19
C ILE A 28 29.81 2.82 -8.24
N GLN A 29 30.74 2.58 -9.18
CA GLN A 29 30.53 1.65 -10.29
C GLN A 29 30.74 0.19 -9.88
N GLU A 30 31.59 -0.05 -8.88
CA GLU A 30 32.00 -1.39 -8.43
C GLU A 30 30.86 -2.19 -7.78
N GLU A 31 29.83 -1.50 -7.28
CA GLU A 31 28.70 -2.12 -6.57
C GLU A 31 27.53 -2.49 -7.49
N ARG A 32 27.70 -2.36 -8.81
CA ARG A 32 26.64 -2.70 -9.75
C ARG A 32 26.37 -4.21 -9.74
N PRO A 33 25.12 -4.66 -9.50
CA PRO A 33 24.79 -6.07 -9.55
C PRO A 33 24.98 -6.64 -10.97
N ASP A 34 25.48 -7.87 -11.03
CA ASP A 34 25.61 -8.64 -12.29
C ASP A 34 24.25 -9.02 -12.89
N HIS A 35 23.17 -9.00 -12.10
CA HIS A 35 21.85 -9.37 -12.57
C HIS A 35 21.20 -8.25 -13.39
N PRO A 36 20.40 -8.62 -14.42
CA PRO A 36 19.77 -7.63 -15.28
C PRO A 36 18.72 -6.80 -14.54
N ILE A 37 18.54 -5.55 -15.00
CA ILE A 37 17.45 -4.68 -14.54
C ILE A 37 16.12 -5.39 -14.84
N ARG A 38 15.28 -5.53 -13.81
CA ARG A 38 13.97 -6.16 -13.94
C ARG A 38 12.94 -5.16 -14.46
N LEU A 39 11.90 -5.68 -15.10
CA LEU A 39 10.75 -4.87 -15.49
C LEU A 39 10.08 -4.35 -14.20
N PRO A 40 9.83 -3.04 -14.04
CA PRO A 40 9.24 -2.48 -12.82
C PRO A 40 7.77 -2.85 -12.64
N PHE A 41 7.13 -3.45 -13.65
CA PHE A 41 5.73 -3.83 -13.61
C PHE A 41 5.49 -5.01 -12.68
N GLU A 42 4.65 -4.76 -11.68
CA GLU A 42 4.23 -5.75 -10.69
C GLU A 42 2.89 -6.39 -11.08
N PHE A 43 2.46 -7.33 -10.25
CA PHE A 43 1.16 -7.98 -10.37
C PHE A 43 0.01 -6.96 -10.38
N TYR A 44 -0.03 -6.09 -9.36
CA TYR A 44 -1.11 -5.13 -9.14
C TYR A 44 -1.28 -4.12 -10.28
N ASP A 45 -0.18 -3.70 -10.92
CA ASP A 45 -0.19 -2.74 -12.01
C ASP A 45 -1.08 -3.19 -13.18
N ARG A 46 -1.18 -4.50 -13.42
CA ARG A 46 -2.00 -5.09 -14.50
C ARG A 46 -3.50 -5.06 -14.23
N HIS A 47 -3.86 -4.74 -13.00
CA HIS A 47 -5.23 -4.78 -12.49
C HIS A 47 -5.80 -3.40 -12.18
N ILE A 48 -5.07 -2.32 -12.48
CA ILE A 48 -5.60 -0.95 -12.41
C ILE A 48 -6.84 -0.83 -13.29
N CYS A 49 -7.88 -0.17 -12.75
CA CYS A 49 -9.12 0.05 -13.49
C CYS A 49 -8.84 0.82 -14.79
N PRO A 50 -9.49 0.48 -15.92
CA PRO A 50 -9.30 1.22 -17.17
C PRO A 50 -9.58 2.73 -17.11
N ASN A 51 -10.40 3.19 -16.17
CA ASN A 51 -10.67 4.62 -15.94
C ASN A 51 -9.61 5.30 -15.06
N GLU A 52 -8.73 4.52 -14.44
CA GLU A 52 -7.65 4.98 -13.60
C GLU A 52 -6.27 4.71 -14.21
N SER A 53 -6.16 4.06 -15.37
CA SER A 53 -4.90 3.83 -16.07
C SER A 53 -4.32 5.12 -16.68
N LEU A 54 -3.02 5.14 -16.96
CA LEU A 54 -2.38 6.24 -17.70
C LEU A 54 -2.68 6.12 -19.19
N CYS A 55 -3.35 7.12 -19.77
CA CYS A 55 -3.67 7.17 -21.19
C CYS A 55 -2.76 8.13 -21.98
N ASN A 56 -2.38 9.24 -21.35
CA ASN A 56 -1.67 10.33 -22.02
C ASN A 56 -0.46 10.81 -21.21
N ILE A 57 0.66 11.05 -21.90
CA ILE A 57 1.83 11.75 -21.33
C ILE A 57 2.00 13.07 -22.08
N VAL A 58 1.93 14.18 -21.35
CA VAL A 58 2.02 15.53 -21.91
C VAL A 58 3.22 16.24 -21.28
N PRO A 59 4.28 16.54 -22.05
CA PRO A 59 5.36 17.38 -21.58
C PRO A 59 4.82 18.77 -21.20
N LEU A 60 5.19 19.26 -20.02
CA LEU A 60 4.87 20.58 -19.51
C LEU A 60 6.12 21.20 -18.88
N PRO A 61 7.02 21.80 -19.70
CA PRO A 61 8.28 22.36 -19.23
C PRO A 61 8.13 23.47 -18.18
N SER A 62 6.95 24.11 -18.09
CA SER A 62 6.70 25.18 -17.12
C SER A 62 6.48 24.71 -15.67
N ILE A 63 6.43 23.39 -15.40
CA ILE A 63 6.20 22.85 -14.05
C ILE A 63 7.19 23.43 -13.01
N PRO A 64 8.51 23.44 -13.23
CA PRO A 64 9.46 24.04 -12.27
C PRO A 64 9.13 25.49 -11.92
N HIS A 65 8.83 26.34 -12.91
CA HIS A 65 8.45 27.73 -12.68
C HIS A 65 7.12 27.87 -11.94
N ILE A 66 6.12 27.05 -12.27
CA ILE A 66 4.84 27.03 -11.54
C ILE A 66 5.08 26.72 -10.07
N LEU A 67 5.88 25.70 -9.77
CA LEU A 67 6.19 25.31 -8.39
C LEU A 67 7.01 26.37 -7.67
N ALA A 68 8.00 26.97 -8.31
CA ALA A 68 8.77 28.06 -7.73
C ALA A 68 7.89 29.28 -7.40
N ASN A 69 6.92 29.61 -8.25
CA ASN A 69 5.94 30.67 -7.97
C ASN A 69 5.05 30.31 -6.77
N VAL A 70 4.63 29.04 -6.63
CA VAL A 70 3.90 28.56 -5.43
C VAL A 70 4.72 28.79 -4.16
N CYS A 71 6.03 28.56 -4.22
CA CYS A 71 6.94 28.84 -3.10
C CYS A 71 6.96 30.33 -2.76
N ASP A 72 7.16 31.21 -3.75
CA ASP A 72 7.21 32.66 -3.55
C ASP A 72 5.91 33.17 -2.94
N THR A 73 4.77 32.85 -3.54
CA THR A 73 3.45 33.27 -3.06
C THR A 73 3.20 32.82 -1.63
N ALA A 74 3.55 31.59 -1.27
CA ALA A 74 3.35 31.11 0.09
C ALA A 74 4.22 31.83 1.13
N ILE A 75 5.47 32.16 0.78
CA ILE A 75 6.38 32.93 1.65
C ILE A 75 5.88 34.37 1.80
N GLU A 76 5.45 35.00 0.70
CA GLU A 76 4.89 36.35 0.71
C GLU A 76 3.61 36.42 1.54
N GLU A 77 2.67 35.49 1.36
CA GLU A 77 1.44 35.40 2.15
C GLU A 77 1.73 35.20 3.64
N PHE A 78 2.73 34.38 3.97
CA PHE A 78 3.13 34.16 5.36
C PHE A 78 3.63 35.45 6.02
N LYS A 79 4.49 36.20 5.33
CA LYS A 79 4.97 37.51 5.79
C LYS A 79 3.84 38.53 5.87
N ALA A 80 2.95 38.57 4.87
CA ALA A 80 1.81 39.50 4.82
C ALA A 80 0.82 39.30 5.98
N LYS A 81 0.70 38.07 6.50
CA LYS A 81 -0.07 37.75 7.72
C LYS A 81 0.62 38.17 9.02
N GLY A 82 1.78 38.84 8.95
CA GLY A 82 2.56 39.29 10.10
C GLY A 82 3.34 38.17 10.80
N HIS A 83 3.41 36.97 10.21
CA HIS A 83 4.22 35.89 10.76
C HIS A 83 5.71 36.15 10.53
N LYS A 84 6.54 35.64 11.44
CA LYS A 84 7.99 35.77 11.39
C LYS A 84 8.63 34.40 11.36
N PHE A 85 9.68 34.27 10.56
CA PHE A 85 10.53 33.09 10.60
C PHE A 85 11.48 33.18 11.81
N PRO A 86 11.80 32.04 12.46
CA PRO A 86 12.80 31.99 13.50
C PRO A 86 14.17 32.46 12.97
N PRO A 87 15.01 33.10 13.80
CA PRO A 87 16.30 33.65 13.36
C PRO A 87 17.25 32.57 12.86
N ASN A 88 17.16 31.36 13.41
CA ASN A 88 17.93 30.20 12.99
C ASN A 88 17.19 29.50 11.83
N ILE A 89 17.23 30.09 10.63
CA ILE A 89 16.73 29.38 9.43
C ILE A 89 17.44 28.04 9.36
N HIS A 90 16.68 26.99 9.09
CA HIS A 90 17.21 25.65 8.90
C HIS A 90 18.02 25.60 7.58
N VAL A 91 19.26 26.06 7.61
CA VAL A 91 20.19 25.97 6.48
C VAL A 91 20.91 24.64 6.58
N LEU A 92 20.63 23.76 5.62
CA LEU A 92 21.39 22.53 5.44
C LEU A 92 22.33 22.74 4.27
N ASP A 93 23.62 22.45 4.43
CA ASP A 93 24.50 22.31 3.28
C ASP A 93 24.20 21.00 2.55
N ILE A 94 24.53 20.94 1.26
CA ILE A 94 24.33 19.75 0.42
C ILE A 94 25.72 19.19 0.11
N PRO A 95 26.16 18.14 0.81
CA PRO A 95 27.49 17.59 0.64
C PRO A 95 27.62 16.86 -0.70
N ALA A 96 28.84 16.78 -1.21
CA ALA A 96 29.20 15.80 -2.22
C ALA A 96 29.16 14.41 -1.57
N ILE A 97 28.60 13.44 -2.28
CA ILE A 97 28.57 12.05 -1.85
C ILE A 97 28.68 11.12 -3.06
N GLU A 98 29.04 9.88 -2.79
CA GLU A 98 29.02 8.80 -3.77
C GLU A 98 27.79 7.93 -3.51
N PHE A 99 26.97 7.73 -4.53
CA PHE A 99 25.80 6.87 -4.45
C PHE A 99 26.18 5.40 -4.66
N THR A 100 25.68 4.53 -3.80
CA THR A 100 25.82 3.07 -3.88
C THR A 100 24.66 2.49 -4.69
N ASP A 101 23.43 2.91 -4.36
CA ASP A 101 22.20 2.42 -4.97
C ASP A 101 21.04 3.45 -4.97
N SER A 102 19.84 3.04 -5.40
CA SER A 102 18.66 3.90 -5.36
C SER A 102 18.23 4.33 -3.94
N ALA A 103 18.53 3.52 -2.92
CA ALA A 103 18.21 3.86 -1.53
C ALA A 103 19.11 4.99 -1.03
N SER A 104 20.40 4.96 -1.37
CA SER A 104 21.37 6.02 -1.05
C SER A 104 20.98 7.36 -1.71
N VAL A 105 20.47 7.33 -2.95
CA VAL A 105 19.87 8.49 -3.63
C VAL A 105 18.70 9.03 -2.83
N GLY A 106 17.80 8.14 -2.38
CA GLY A 106 16.65 8.50 -1.57
C GLY A 106 17.02 9.10 -0.21
N VAL A 107 18.01 8.54 0.48
CA VAL A 107 18.49 9.03 1.78
C VAL A 107 19.12 10.42 1.65
N HIS A 108 19.93 10.65 0.62
CA HIS A 108 20.51 11.96 0.35
C HIS A 108 19.45 13.01 0.06
N TYR A 109 18.49 12.69 -0.82
CA TYR A 109 17.36 13.57 -1.09
C TYR A 109 16.61 13.90 0.19
N LEU A 110 16.29 12.89 1.00
CA LEU A 110 15.56 13.06 2.25
C LEU A 110 16.29 14.01 3.20
N TRP A 111 17.59 13.81 3.43
CA TRP A 111 18.32 14.60 4.41
C TRP A 111 18.56 16.04 3.97
N HIS A 112 18.84 16.29 2.69
CA HIS A 112 19.32 17.60 2.24
C HIS A 112 18.26 18.46 1.52
N ILE A 113 17.16 17.84 1.06
CA ILE A 113 16.04 18.51 0.40
C ILE A 113 14.75 18.23 1.15
N GLY A 114 14.43 16.96 1.39
CA GLY A 114 13.18 16.55 2.00
C GLY A 114 12.96 17.14 3.39
N SER A 115 13.93 17.01 4.30
CA SER A 115 13.89 17.54 5.67
C SER A 115 13.67 19.05 5.70
N LEU A 116 14.32 19.77 4.79
CA LEU A 116 14.12 21.21 4.63
C LEU A 116 12.68 21.51 4.19
N CYS A 117 12.21 20.84 3.13
CA CYS A 117 10.89 21.10 2.55
C CYS A 117 9.76 20.78 3.53
N ILE A 118 9.85 19.70 4.30
CA ILE A 118 8.84 19.37 5.32
C ILE A 118 8.86 20.36 6.49
N ALA A 119 10.01 20.93 6.85
CA ALA A 119 10.12 21.96 7.87
C ALA A 119 9.42 23.26 7.42
N TYR A 120 9.69 23.70 6.19
CA TYR A 120 9.00 24.85 5.59
C TYR A 120 7.50 24.60 5.48
N LEU A 121 7.08 23.45 4.97
CA LEU A 121 5.68 23.08 4.85
C LEU A 121 4.94 23.17 6.20
N SER A 122 5.52 22.56 7.24
CA SER A 122 4.95 22.54 8.58
C SER A 122 4.87 23.93 9.21
N LYS A 123 5.95 24.71 9.05
CA LYS A 123 6.03 26.08 9.55
C LYS A 123 5.02 27.02 8.89
N LEU A 124 4.86 26.93 7.58
CA LEU A 124 3.96 27.80 6.82
C LEU A 124 2.48 27.51 7.11
N TYR A 125 2.11 26.25 7.34
CA TYR A 125 0.70 25.84 7.42
C TYR A 125 0.17 25.50 8.81
N PHE A 126 1.00 24.93 9.70
CA PHE A 126 0.49 24.32 10.93
C PHE A 126 0.95 25.02 12.20
N HIS A 127 2.14 25.60 12.21
CA HIS A 127 2.66 26.30 13.38
C HIS A 127 3.41 27.59 13.03
N PRO A 128 2.75 28.56 12.37
CA PRO A 128 3.36 29.82 11.95
C PRO A 128 3.93 30.63 13.12
N HIS A 129 3.38 30.48 14.33
CA HIS A 129 3.75 31.25 15.52
C HIS A 129 4.83 30.61 16.41
N THR A 130 5.21 29.36 16.19
CA THR A 130 6.20 28.68 17.06
C THR A 130 7.62 28.96 16.57
N GLU A 131 8.61 29.01 17.47
CA GLU A 131 10.01 29.19 17.07
C GLU A 131 10.65 27.92 16.47
N SER A 132 9.95 26.79 16.54
CA SER A 132 10.46 25.49 16.10
C SER A 132 10.32 25.28 14.58
N TRP A 133 11.33 24.63 14.01
CA TRP A 133 11.32 24.10 12.64
C TRP A 133 10.96 22.61 12.56
N ARG A 134 10.62 21.98 13.70
CA ARG A 134 10.23 20.57 13.73
C ARG A 134 8.96 20.36 12.92
N SER A 135 9.00 19.37 12.03
CA SER A 135 7.88 19.10 11.13
C SER A 135 6.86 18.12 11.74
N VAL A 136 5.59 18.31 11.40
CA VAL A 136 4.51 17.31 11.59
C VAL A 136 4.46 16.28 10.46
N PHE A 137 5.31 16.42 9.45
CA PHE A 137 5.43 15.52 8.31
C PHE A 137 6.70 14.69 8.41
N THR A 138 6.70 13.56 7.71
CA THR A 138 7.85 12.69 7.58
C THR A 138 7.86 12.01 6.21
N PHE A 139 8.93 11.27 5.94
CA PHE A 139 9.00 10.37 4.80
C PHE A 139 8.84 8.93 5.25
N ASN A 140 7.80 8.27 4.76
CA ASN A 140 7.71 6.82 4.83
C ASN A 140 8.59 6.24 3.73
N ARG A 141 9.58 5.44 4.12
CA ARG A 141 10.52 4.79 3.21
C ARG A 141 10.05 3.37 2.98
N HIS A 142 9.87 3.00 1.72
CA HIS A 142 9.58 1.64 1.33
C HIS A 142 10.75 1.12 0.51
N PHE A 143 11.67 0.46 1.21
CA PHE A 143 12.82 -0.21 0.64
C PHE A 143 12.44 -1.68 0.45
N ASP A 144 12.26 -2.10 -0.81
CA ASP A 144 12.11 -3.53 -1.11
C ASP A 144 13.46 -4.24 -0.88
N THR A 145 13.46 -5.56 -0.81
CA THR A 145 14.65 -6.40 -0.65
C THR A 145 15.65 -6.32 -1.82
N ASP A 146 15.26 -5.74 -2.96
CA ASP A 146 16.11 -5.47 -4.14
C ASP A 146 16.19 -3.94 -4.36
N THR A 147 16.73 -3.22 -3.38
CA THR A 147 16.84 -1.74 -3.38
C THR A 147 17.77 -1.19 -4.44
N PHE A 148 18.53 -2.03 -5.16
CA PHE A 148 19.59 -1.49 -5.99
C PHE A 148 19.04 -0.54 -7.06
N PHE A 149 18.03 -1.00 -7.79
CA PHE A 149 17.49 -0.29 -8.95
C PHE A 149 16.35 0.68 -8.66
N ALA A 150 15.57 0.45 -7.61
CA ALA A 150 14.42 1.30 -7.31
C ALA A 150 14.09 1.35 -5.81
N SER A 151 13.80 2.54 -5.31
CA SER A 151 13.30 2.78 -3.96
C SER A 151 12.14 3.76 -4.00
N LYS A 152 11.19 3.63 -3.07
CA LYS A 152 10.03 4.51 -3.00
C LYS A 152 10.03 5.30 -1.69
N LEU A 153 9.81 6.60 -1.78
CA LEU A 153 9.57 7.46 -0.62
C LEU A 153 8.20 8.12 -0.74
N TYR A 154 7.50 8.26 0.37
CA TYR A 154 6.19 8.91 0.40
C TYR A 154 6.18 10.05 1.42
N LEU A 155 5.60 11.19 1.05
CA LEU A 155 5.32 12.26 1.99
C LEU A 155 4.07 11.91 2.79
N THR A 156 4.21 11.81 4.12
CA THR A 156 3.13 11.43 5.04
C THR A 156 3.09 12.35 6.25
N VAL A 157 1.96 12.35 6.97
CA VAL A 157 1.91 12.89 8.33
C VAL A 157 2.64 11.93 9.27
N THR A 158 3.35 12.44 10.28
CA THR A 158 4.06 11.61 11.24
C THR A 158 3.07 10.84 12.10
N LEU A 159 3.12 9.50 12.03
CA LEU A 159 2.25 8.59 12.77
C LEU A 159 2.90 8.16 14.09
N ASP A 160 2.12 8.19 15.16
CA ASP A 160 2.35 7.43 16.38
C ASP A 160 1.68 6.06 16.18
N ALA A 161 2.49 5.01 16.04
CA ALA A 161 1.97 3.67 15.73
C ALA A 161 1.12 3.10 16.88
N GLU A 162 1.46 3.43 18.13
CA GLU A 162 0.76 2.93 19.32
C GLU A 162 -0.56 3.66 19.50
N ALA A 163 -0.54 5.00 19.45
CA ALA A 163 -1.74 5.81 19.62
C ALA A 163 -2.63 5.85 18.37
N ARG A 164 -2.14 5.35 17.23
CA ARG A 164 -2.75 5.50 15.89
C ARG A 164 -3.16 6.95 15.61
N ALA A 165 -2.34 7.89 16.04
CA ALA A 165 -2.62 9.32 15.96
C ALA A 165 -1.40 10.08 15.42
N VAL A 166 -1.54 11.39 15.21
CA VAL A 166 -0.42 12.23 14.81
C VAL A 166 0.63 12.26 15.92
N ARG A 167 1.87 11.88 15.60
CA ARG A 167 3.03 12.04 16.48
C ARG A 167 3.59 13.44 16.35
N LEU A 168 3.68 14.14 17.47
CA LEU A 168 4.24 15.50 17.54
C LEU A 168 5.57 15.48 18.29
N HIS A 169 6.51 16.30 17.82
CA HIS A 169 7.74 16.58 18.56
C HIS A 169 7.42 17.46 19.79
N ASP A 170 8.14 17.28 20.89
CA ASP A 170 7.87 17.99 22.15
C ASP A 170 7.88 19.52 22.00
N GLU A 171 8.76 20.03 21.12
CA GLU A 171 8.85 21.46 20.80
C GLU A 171 7.55 22.08 20.24
N ILE A 172 6.69 21.28 19.60
CA ILE A 172 5.41 21.72 19.01
C ILE A 172 4.19 21.12 19.72
N LYS A 173 4.40 20.08 20.54
CA LYS A 173 3.36 19.43 21.33
C LYS A 173 2.70 20.44 22.28
N GLY A 174 1.36 20.46 22.31
CA GLY A 174 0.58 21.42 23.10
C GLY A 174 0.53 22.85 22.56
N LYS A 175 1.26 23.16 21.47
CA LYS A 175 1.23 24.49 20.82
C LYS A 175 0.32 24.55 19.59
N LEU A 176 -0.18 23.41 19.13
CA LEU A 176 -1.12 23.32 18.01
C LEU A 176 -2.56 23.43 18.49
N SER A 177 -3.40 24.14 17.74
CA SER A 177 -4.84 24.20 18.02
C SER A 177 -5.52 22.86 17.75
N GLN A 178 -6.67 22.61 18.38
CA GLN A 178 -7.44 21.38 18.13
C GLN A 178 -7.82 21.24 16.65
N SER A 179 -8.25 22.33 15.99
CA SER A 179 -8.58 22.31 14.56
C SER A 179 -7.40 21.91 13.67
N THR A 180 -6.18 22.31 14.04
CA THR A 180 -4.96 21.86 13.36
C THR A 180 -4.74 20.37 13.57
N LEU A 181 -4.89 19.85 14.79
CA LEU A 181 -4.76 18.42 15.08
C LEU A 181 -5.81 17.59 14.34
N ASP A 182 -7.06 18.07 14.29
CA ASP A 182 -8.14 17.41 13.54
C ASP A 182 -7.83 17.36 12.04
N THR A 183 -7.27 18.44 11.49
CA THR A 183 -6.82 18.50 10.09
C THR A 183 -5.69 17.50 9.83
N LEU A 184 -4.69 17.42 10.72
CA LEU A 184 -3.57 16.49 10.58
C LEU A 184 -4.02 15.03 10.72
N ASN A 185 -4.92 14.72 11.65
CA ASN A 185 -5.53 13.39 11.76
C ASN A 185 -6.34 13.06 10.50
N ALA A 186 -7.13 14.02 9.99
CA ALA A 186 -7.90 13.80 8.77
C ALA A 186 -7.00 13.54 7.56
N LEU A 187 -5.87 14.24 7.43
CA LEU A 187 -4.84 13.95 6.42
C LEU A 187 -4.24 12.55 6.62
N LEU A 188 -3.85 12.20 7.84
CA LEU A 188 -3.26 10.90 8.17
C LEU A 188 -4.17 9.71 7.76
N PHE A 189 -5.48 9.82 7.99
CA PHE A 189 -6.42 8.73 7.70
C PHE A 189 -6.97 8.74 6.28
N ASN A 190 -7.25 9.91 5.70
CA ASN A 190 -7.85 10.00 4.37
C ASN A 190 -6.82 10.08 3.24
N MET A 191 -5.62 10.58 3.55
CA MET A 191 -4.56 10.90 2.60
C MET A 191 -3.20 10.40 3.15
N PRO A 192 -3.07 9.11 3.51
CA PRO A 192 -1.91 8.59 4.24
C PRO A 192 -0.58 8.80 3.49
N LYS A 193 -0.63 8.92 2.16
CA LYS A 193 0.49 9.27 1.29
C LYS A 193 0.03 10.39 0.35
N MET A 194 0.71 11.53 0.38
CA MET A 194 0.28 12.72 -0.40
C MET A 194 1.04 12.87 -1.73
N ALA A 195 2.30 12.46 -1.76
CA ALA A 195 3.18 12.46 -2.92
C ALA A 195 4.14 11.27 -2.87
N ALA A 196 4.61 10.82 -4.03
CA ALA A 196 5.52 9.69 -4.18
C ALA A 196 6.81 10.12 -4.91
N TRP A 197 7.94 9.64 -4.40
CA TRP A 197 9.24 9.73 -5.06
C TRP A 197 9.72 8.33 -5.39
N HIS A 198 10.00 8.10 -6.66
CA HIS A 198 10.65 6.90 -7.17
C HIS A 198 12.11 7.24 -7.42
N MET A 199 12.96 6.69 -6.57
CA MET A 199 14.41 6.87 -6.59
C MET A 199 15.04 5.77 -7.44
N PHE A 200 16.04 6.14 -8.24
CA PHE A 200 16.82 5.26 -9.09
C PHE A 200 18.30 5.50 -8.85
N PRO A 201 19.19 4.52 -9.07
CA PRO A 201 20.62 4.73 -8.94
C PRO A 201 21.12 5.68 -10.05
N MET A 202 22.21 6.39 -9.79
CA MET A 202 22.79 7.36 -10.74
C MET A 202 23.65 6.64 -11.80
N LEU A 203 23.05 5.69 -12.51
CA LEU A 203 23.68 4.94 -13.61
C LEU A 203 23.35 5.57 -14.96
N ASP A 204 24.26 5.42 -15.92
CA ASP A 204 24.09 5.87 -17.32
C ASP A 204 22.76 5.43 -17.94
N THR A 205 22.29 4.24 -17.56
CA THR A 205 21.00 3.72 -18.01
C THR A 205 19.85 4.62 -17.55
N PHE A 206 19.80 5.01 -16.27
CA PHE A 206 18.72 5.85 -15.75
C PHE A 206 18.88 7.31 -16.17
N THR A 207 20.10 7.84 -16.20
CA THR A 207 20.33 9.21 -16.72
C THR A 207 19.86 9.32 -18.18
N THR A 208 20.19 8.33 -19.02
CA THR A 208 19.73 8.27 -20.41
C THR A 208 18.20 8.16 -20.53
N ILE A 209 17.56 7.31 -19.71
CA ILE A 209 16.09 7.15 -19.67
C ILE A 209 15.41 8.47 -19.33
N PHE A 210 15.96 9.25 -18.40
CA PHE A 210 15.39 10.54 -17.99
C PHE A 210 15.45 11.56 -19.13
N HIS A 211 16.53 11.58 -19.92
CA HIS A 211 16.61 12.43 -21.11
C HIS A 211 15.65 11.99 -22.22
N ASN A 212 15.44 10.69 -22.37
CA ASN A 212 14.59 10.11 -23.41
C ASN A 212 13.10 10.15 -23.04
N VAL A 213 12.52 11.35 -22.97
CA VAL A 213 11.06 11.49 -22.88
C VAL A 213 10.44 11.31 -24.25
N PRO A 214 9.42 10.45 -24.39
CA PRO A 214 8.68 10.40 -25.61
C PRO A 214 7.98 11.75 -25.84
N LYS A 215 8.01 12.26 -27.08
CA LYS A 215 7.10 13.32 -27.52
C LYS A 215 5.68 12.96 -27.09
N ARG A 216 4.82 13.96 -26.90
CA ARG A 216 3.41 13.81 -26.48
C ARG A 216 2.85 12.44 -26.88
N VAL A 217 2.64 11.58 -25.88
CA VAL A 217 2.15 10.22 -26.12
C VAL A 217 0.65 10.24 -25.89
N SER A 218 -0.11 10.09 -26.95
CA SER A 218 -1.53 9.75 -26.88
C SER A 218 -1.69 8.23 -26.94
N SER A 219 -2.78 7.71 -26.38
CA SER A 219 -3.16 6.29 -26.48
C SER A 219 -2.08 5.31 -26.00
N LEU A 220 -1.52 5.57 -24.82
CA LEU A 220 -0.61 4.63 -24.19
C LEU A 220 -1.34 3.29 -23.92
N SER A 221 -0.78 2.19 -24.42
CA SER A 221 -1.32 0.86 -24.11
C SER A 221 -0.91 0.48 -22.69
N TRP A 222 -1.88 0.47 -21.77
CA TRP A 222 -1.67 -0.06 -20.43
C TRP A 222 -1.51 -1.58 -20.50
N PRO A 223 -0.45 -2.17 -19.90
CA PRO A 223 -0.31 -3.61 -19.88
C PRO A 223 -1.37 -4.20 -18.93
N ILE A 224 -2.20 -5.07 -19.47
CA ILE A 224 -3.17 -5.87 -18.71
C ILE A 224 -2.78 -7.34 -18.77
N SER A 225 -3.39 -8.17 -17.93
CA SER A 225 -3.29 -9.63 -18.05
C SER A 225 -3.67 -10.09 -19.47
N ARG A 226 -2.93 -11.05 -20.00
CA ARG A 226 -3.14 -11.62 -21.34
C ARG A 226 -4.01 -12.87 -21.35
N THR A 227 -4.71 -13.19 -20.26
CA THR A 227 -5.70 -14.26 -20.22
C THR A 227 -6.78 -14.03 -21.28
N ALA A 228 -6.93 -14.97 -22.22
CA ALA A 228 -7.94 -14.87 -23.27
C ALA A 228 -9.18 -15.71 -22.94
N GLY A 229 -10.35 -15.25 -23.39
CA GLY A 229 -11.63 -15.91 -23.15
C GLY A 229 -12.39 -15.42 -21.91
N TYR A 230 -11.84 -14.43 -21.20
CA TYR A 230 -12.50 -13.79 -20.06
C TYR A 230 -12.35 -12.28 -20.16
N ARG A 231 -13.45 -11.53 -20.11
CA ARG A 231 -13.40 -10.07 -20.05
C ARG A 231 -14.47 -9.51 -19.12
N PHE A 232 -14.06 -8.54 -18.32
CA PHE A 232 -14.89 -7.74 -17.44
C PHE A 232 -14.81 -6.27 -17.85
N ILE A 233 -15.93 -5.55 -17.71
CA ILE A 233 -15.97 -4.10 -17.85
C ILE A 233 -16.34 -3.52 -16.50
N ALA A 234 -15.32 -3.04 -15.80
CA ALA A 234 -15.48 -2.22 -14.61
C ALA A 234 -15.85 -0.80 -15.00
N ARG A 235 -16.70 -0.15 -14.20
CA ARG A 235 -16.81 1.32 -14.22
C ARG A 235 -16.65 1.80 -12.78
N THR A 236 -15.43 2.20 -12.44
CA THR A 236 -15.18 3.06 -11.28
C THR A 236 -15.01 4.49 -11.78
N PHE A 237 -15.40 5.45 -10.95
CA PHE A 237 -15.09 6.84 -11.20
C PHE A 237 -13.77 7.16 -10.52
N PRO A 238 -12.83 7.81 -11.20
CA PRO A 238 -11.59 8.23 -10.55
C PRO A 238 -11.88 9.24 -9.42
N PRO A 239 -11.02 9.31 -8.40
CA PRO A 239 -11.09 10.37 -7.40
C PRO A 239 -11.07 11.77 -8.04
N PRO A 240 -11.69 12.77 -7.39
CA PRO A 240 -11.75 14.12 -7.93
C PRO A 240 -10.38 14.81 -7.93
N ASP A 241 -10.05 15.51 -9.01
CA ASP A 241 -8.91 16.44 -9.03
C ASP A 241 -9.23 17.75 -8.28
N SER A 242 -8.21 18.34 -7.65
CA SER A 242 -8.20 19.67 -7.02
C SER A 242 -8.42 20.78 -8.06
N LYS A 243 -9.16 21.84 -7.71
CA LYS A 243 -9.30 23.01 -8.60
C LYS A 243 -8.00 23.78 -8.71
N ILE A 244 -7.27 23.93 -7.60
CA ILE A 244 -5.94 24.56 -7.57
C ILE A 244 -5.05 23.90 -8.62
N LEU A 245 -5.02 22.56 -8.64
CA LEU A 245 -4.28 21.79 -9.64
C LEU A 245 -4.78 22.05 -11.07
N THR A 246 -6.08 21.99 -11.30
CA THR A 246 -6.63 22.19 -12.67
C THR A 246 -6.39 23.59 -13.23
N ASN A 247 -6.15 24.57 -12.35
CA ASN A 247 -5.78 25.93 -12.74
C ASN A 247 -4.29 26.04 -13.11
N MET A 248 -3.43 25.18 -12.53
CA MET A 248 -2.00 25.10 -12.87
C MET A 248 -1.75 24.37 -14.20
N LEU A 249 -2.71 23.57 -14.67
CA LEU A 249 -2.54 22.68 -15.82
C LEU A 249 -3.31 23.17 -17.06
N PRO A 250 -2.77 22.98 -18.28
CA PRO A 250 -3.45 23.29 -19.53
C PRO A 250 -4.51 22.22 -19.88
N VAL A 251 -5.49 22.03 -19.00
CA VAL A 251 -6.55 21.02 -19.17
C VAL A 251 -7.55 21.46 -20.25
N PRO A 252 -7.84 20.64 -21.28
CA PRO A 252 -8.83 21.00 -22.29
C PRO A 252 -10.22 21.24 -21.68
N SER A 253 -10.92 22.27 -22.17
CA SER A 253 -12.22 22.72 -21.64
C SER A 253 -13.31 21.63 -21.70
N ALA A 254 -13.21 20.68 -22.64
CA ALA A 254 -14.11 19.53 -22.75
C ALA A 254 -14.14 18.68 -21.46
N TYR A 255 -13.00 18.50 -20.80
CA TYR A 255 -12.91 17.73 -19.56
C TYR A 255 -13.43 18.50 -18.35
N ARG A 256 -13.49 19.84 -18.41
CA ARG A 256 -14.07 20.67 -17.35
C ARG A 256 -15.60 20.57 -17.29
N LYS A 257 -16.26 20.31 -18.42
CA LYS A 257 -17.73 20.27 -18.54
C LYS A 257 -18.35 18.91 -18.23
N ALA A 258 -17.67 17.81 -18.56
CA ALA A 258 -18.19 16.45 -18.37
C ALA A 258 -18.56 16.10 -16.91
N ARG A 259 -18.04 16.86 -15.94
CA ARG A 259 -18.26 16.67 -14.49
C ARG A 259 -19.56 17.29 -13.96
N VAL A 260 -20.18 18.24 -14.69
CA VAL A 260 -21.38 18.95 -14.20
C VAL A 260 -22.67 18.20 -14.59
N GLU A 261 -22.66 17.44 -15.68
CA GLU A 261 -23.87 16.83 -16.22
C GLU A 261 -24.11 15.37 -15.79
N SER A 262 -23.09 14.65 -15.31
CA SER A 262 -23.26 13.24 -14.88
C SER A 262 -23.64 13.06 -13.41
N GLY A 263 -24.30 14.07 -12.82
CA GLY A 263 -24.57 14.22 -11.38
C GLY A 263 -25.60 13.27 -10.76
N GLU A 264 -25.66 12.01 -11.18
CA GLU A 264 -26.35 10.97 -10.42
C GLU A 264 -25.46 9.73 -10.25
N PRO A 265 -25.03 9.39 -9.02
CA PRO A 265 -24.50 8.08 -8.70
C PRO A 265 -25.67 7.10 -8.67
N THR A 266 -26.23 6.79 -9.84
CA THR A 266 -27.28 5.78 -9.96
C THR A 266 -26.67 4.42 -9.64
N SER A 267 -27.15 3.89 -8.52
CA SER A 267 -26.81 2.62 -7.91
C SER A 267 -26.75 1.46 -8.92
N SER A 268 -25.81 0.54 -8.65
CA SER A 268 -25.42 -0.66 -9.41
C SER A 268 -24.38 -0.44 -10.51
N ARG A 269 -23.11 -0.74 -10.17
CA ARG A 269 -22.07 -1.09 -11.15
C ARG A 269 -22.65 -2.20 -12.04
N LYS A 270 -23.12 -1.89 -13.25
CA LYS A 270 -23.55 -2.92 -14.21
C LYS A 270 -22.31 -3.68 -14.70
N ARG A 271 -22.03 -4.79 -14.04
CA ARG A 271 -21.02 -5.79 -14.38
C ARG A 271 -21.49 -6.54 -15.62
N VAL A 272 -20.82 -6.33 -16.76
CA VAL A 272 -21.02 -7.13 -17.96
C VAL A 272 -19.84 -8.08 -18.06
N GLU A 273 -20.15 -9.38 -18.04
CA GLU A 273 -19.15 -10.43 -18.10
C GLU A 273 -19.31 -11.17 -19.42
N LYS A 274 -18.19 -11.39 -20.11
CA LYS A 274 -18.14 -12.22 -21.32
C LYS A 274 -17.18 -13.37 -21.08
N TYR A 275 -17.72 -14.58 -21.20
CA TYR A 275 -17.00 -15.83 -21.01
C TYR A 275 -16.96 -16.60 -22.32
N SER A 276 -15.78 -17.11 -22.65
CA SER A 276 -15.58 -18.17 -23.65
C SER A 276 -15.77 -19.53 -22.99
N LYS A 277 -16.12 -20.55 -23.79
CA LYS A 277 -16.14 -21.95 -23.33
C LYS A 277 -14.74 -22.45 -22.94
N THR A 278 -13.71 -21.82 -23.49
CA THR A 278 -12.31 -22.16 -23.26
C THR A 278 -11.53 -20.91 -22.90
N ILE A 279 -10.79 -21.01 -21.80
CA ILE A 279 -9.85 -20.00 -21.35
C ILE A 279 -8.46 -20.36 -21.85
N THR A 280 -7.71 -19.38 -22.34
CA THR A 280 -6.32 -19.58 -22.79
C THR A 280 -5.37 -18.73 -21.97
N VAL A 281 -4.38 -19.36 -21.36
CA VAL A 281 -3.36 -18.69 -20.55
C VAL A 281 -2.18 -18.23 -21.44
N PRO A 282 -1.53 -17.09 -21.11
CA PRO A 282 -0.40 -16.58 -21.88
C PRO A 282 0.83 -17.49 -21.79
N TYR A 283 1.73 -17.39 -22.77
CA TYR A 283 3.03 -18.05 -22.69
C TYR A 283 3.93 -17.35 -21.67
N THR A 284 4.73 -18.15 -20.96
CA THR A 284 6.01 -17.72 -20.39
C THR A 284 6.98 -17.51 -21.54
N THR A 285 6.94 -16.35 -22.18
CA THR A 285 8.07 -15.96 -23.04
C THR A 285 9.28 -15.87 -22.14
N GLN A 286 10.31 -16.69 -22.36
CA GLN A 286 11.63 -16.45 -21.76
C GLN A 286 11.93 -14.97 -21.96
N ARG A 287 11.90 -14.20 -20.87
CA ARG A 287 12.00 -12.75 -20.97
C ARG A 287 13.39 -12.49 -21.53
N LYS A 288 13.46 -12.03 -22.79
CA LYS A 288 14.66 -11.35 -23.27
C LYS A 288 15.03 -10.32 -22.22
N GLN A 289 16.32 -10.18 -21.95
CA GLN A 289 16.83 -9.20 -21.00
C GLN A 289 16.09 -7.89 -21.19
N TYR A 290 15.39 -7.45 -20.14
CA TYR A 290 14.55 -6.28 -20.21
C TYR A 290 15.43 -5.07 -20.54
N ARG A 291 14.98 -4.25 -21.49
CA ARG A 291 15.61 -2.98 -21.82
C ARG A 291 14.82 -1.88 -21.13
N PRO A 292 15.40 -1.20 -20.14
CA PRO A 292 14.74 -0.11 -19.43
C PRO A 292 14.16 0.96 -20.36
N ASP A 293 12.87 1.24 -20.18
CA ASP A 293 12.11 2.26 -20.90
C ASP A 293 11.33 3.12 -19.91
N LEU A 294 11.48 4.45 -19.99
CA LEU A 294 10.82 5.42 -19.13
C LEU A 294 9.31 5.19 -19.04
N ARG A 295 8.66 4.79 -20.14
CA ARG A 295 7.21 4.56 -20.19
C ARG A 295 6.76 3.52 -19.17
N THR A 296 7.53 2.46 -19.00
CA THR A 296 7.20 1.40 -18.04
C THR A 296 7.32 1.87 -16.59
N TYR A 297 8.35 2.66 -16.29
CA TYR A 297 8.54 3.27 -14.96
C TYR A 297 7.46 4.30 -14.66
N LEU A 298 7.05 5.10 -15.66
CA LEU A 298 5.93 6.05 -15.52
C LEU A 298 4.60 5.33 -15.28
N GLN A 299 4.36 4.21 -15.96
CA GLN A 299 3.16 3.40 -15.74
C GLN A 299 3.17 2.78 -14.34
N HIS A 300 4.29 2.22 -13.88
CA HIS A 300 4.41 1.71 -12.52
C HIS A 300 4.20 2.82 -11.48
N ALA A 301 4.85 3.96 -11.64
CA ALA A 301 4.69 5.12 -10.75
C ALA A 301 3.25 5.67 -10.76
N TRP A 302 2.57 5.62 -11.91
CA TRP A 302 1.16 5.97 -12.01
C TRP A 302 0.26 4.96 -11.30
N ALA A 303 0.54 3.66 -11.38
CA ALA A 303 -0.20 2.61 -10.69
C ALA A 303 -0.09 2.79 -9.16
N ASP A 304 1.13 3.03 -8.67
CA ASP A 304 1.39 3.35 -7.25
C ASP A 304 0.66 4.63 -6.82
N ALA A 305 0.67 5.66 -7.68
CA ALA A 305 -0.07 6.88 -7.43
C ALA A 305 -1.59 6.69 -7.45
N ALA A 306 -2.12 5.79 -8.28
CA ALA A 306 -3.53 5.41 -8.25
C ALA A 306 -3.89 4.70 -6.95
N MET A 307 -3.08 3.73 -6.53
CA MET A 307 -3.25 2.95 -5.29
C MET A 307 -3.40 3.84 -4.05
N HIS A 308 -2.67 4.94 -4.02
CA HIS A 308 -2.62 5.84 -2.87
C HIS A 308 -3.32 7.18 -3.08
N ASP A 309 -4.06 7.33 -4.19
CA ASP A 309 -4.69 8.58 -4.61
C ASP A 309 -3.72 9.79 -4.56
N ILE A 310 -2.51 9.60 -5.08
CA ILE A 310 -1.44 10.60 -5.15
C ILE A 310 -1.58 11.43 -6.43
N THR A 311 -1.29 12.73 -6.29
CA THR A 311 -1.27 13.70 -7.41
C THR A 311 0.14 13.92 -7.96
N PHE A 312 1.14 14.07 -7.08
CA PHE A 312 2.51 14.40 -7.47
C PHE A 312 3.40 13.16 -7.45
N ILE A 313 4.06 12.92 -8.57
CA ILE A 313 4.99 11.80 -8.78
C ILE A 313 6.34 12.40 -9.11
N VAL A 314 7.39 12.02 -8.39
CA VAL A 314 8.75 12.45 -8.67
C VAL A 314 9.57 11.24 -9.08
N LEU A 315 10.25 11.32 -10.22
CA LEU A 315 11.27 10.35 -10.61
C LEU A 315 12.63 11.02 -10.40
N HIS A 316 13.54 10.40 -9.66
CA HIS A 316 14.83 11.01 -9.30
C HIS A 316 15.97 10.00 -9.34
N CYS A 317 17.07 10.34 -10.02
CA CYS A 317 18.26 9.48 -10.13
C CYS A 317 19.54 10.14 -9.56
N GLY A 318 19.39 11.10 -8.64
CA GLY A 318 20.49 11.88 -8.09
C GLY A 318 20.79 13.11 -8.95
N ARG A 319 21.28 12.88 -10.17
CA ARG A 319 21.69 13.98 -11.06
C ARG A 319 20.52 14.64 -11.78
N TYR A 320 19.54 13.83 -12.15
CA TYR A 320 18.39 14.26 -12.92
C TYR A 320 17.09 13.89 -12.21
N GLU A 321 16.13 14.79 -12.33
CA GLU A 321 14.79 14.63 -11.80
C GLU A 321 13.73 14.94 -12.86
N ARG A 322 12.56 14.32 -12.76
CA ARG A 322 11.33 14.79 -13.39
C ARG A 322 10.18 14.80 -12.39
N ILE A 323 9.38 15.85 -12.45
CA ILE A 323 8.17 16.03 -11.66
C ILE A 323 6.96 15.80 -12.56
N GLY A 324 6.14 14.82 -12.19
CA GLY A 324 4.88 14.46 -12.82
C GLY A 324 3.69 14.94 -12.00
N ILE A 325 2.69 15.48 -12.68
CA ILE A 325 1.41 15.88 -12.11
C ILE A 325 0.30 15.03 -12.74
N ARG A 326 -0.32 14.17 -11.94
CA ARG A 326 -1.42 13.28 -12.34
C ARG A 326 -2.72 14.07 -12.37
N HIS A 327 -3.34 14.11 -13.55
CA HIS A 327 -4.71 14.60 -13.73
C HIS A 327 -5.62 13.41 -14.03
N ARG A 328 -6.41 13.02 -13.03
CA ARG A 328 -7.15 11.75 -13.01
C ARG A 328 -8.27 11.74 -14.04
N ALA A 329 -9.03 12.83 -14.11
CA ALA A 329 -10.20 12.91 -14.98
C ALA A 329 -9.88 12.75 -16.48
N SER A 330 -8.71 13.19 -16.92
CA SER A 330 -8.26 13.00 -18.31
C SER A 330 -7.26 11.85 -18.49
N GLN A 331 -6.93 11.13 -17.41
CA GLN A 331 -5.92 10.07 -17.41
C GLN A 331 -4.59 10.53 -18.02
N THR A 332 -4.18 11.75 -17.66
CA THR A 332 -3.01 12.42 -18.21
C THR A 332 -1.97 12.64 -17.12
N LEU A 333 -0.72 12.28 -17.42
CA LEU A 333 0.44 12.70 -16.65
C LEU A 333 1.10 13.89 -17.35
N TYR A 334 1.06 15.06 -16.70
CA TYR A 334 1.83 16.23 -17.13
C TYR A 334 3.23 16.09 -16.55
N LEU A 335 4.26 16.11 -17.40
CA LEU A 335 5.63 15.79 -16.99
C LEU A 335 6.54 16.99 -17.23
N SER A 336 7.31 17.41 -16.23
CA SER A 336 8.29 18.50 -16.36
C SER A 336 9.33 18.17 -17.43
N GLU A 337 10.11 19.17 -17.83
CA GLU A 337 11.41 18.91 -18.47
C GLU A 337 12.38 18.20 -17.49
N VAL A 338 13.55 17.77 -18.00
CA VAL A 338 14.59 17.21 -17.11
C VAL A 338 15.10 18.32 -16.23
N ILE A 339 15.03 18.13 -14.92
CA ILE A 339 15.64 19.01 -13.93
C ILE A 339 17.06 18.47 -13.69
N ASP A 340 18.06 19.27 -14.05
CA ASP A 340 19.45 19.02 -13.63
C ASP A 340 19.62 19.59 -12.22
N THR A 341 19.72 18.69 -11.24
CA THR A 341 19.67 19.04 -9.80
C THR A 341 20.85 19.92 -9.36
N VAL A 342 21.94 19.95 -10.13
CA VAL A 342 23.15 20.74 -9.88
C VAL A 342 23.13 22.05 -10.65
N ASN A 343 22.78 21.99 -11.94
CA ASN A 343 22.97 23.12 -12.85
C ASN A 343 21.74 24.02 -13.03
N ILE A 344 20.57 23.67 -12.51
CA ILE A 344 19.36 24.47 -12.69
C ILE A 344 19.47 25.83 -11.99
N LYS A 345 19.20 26.94 -12.69
CA LYS A 345 19.39 28.31 -12.15
C LYS A 345 18.13 29.16 -12.10
N ASP A 346 17.14 28.84 -12.93
CA ASP A 346 15.87 29.57 -12.95
C ASP A 346 14.73 28.60 -13.26
N PRO A 347 13.98 28.14 -12.24
CA PRO A 347 14.18 28.39 -10.82
C PRO A 347 15.20 27.41 -10.19
N HIS A 348 15.80 27.80 -9.06
CA HIS A 348 16.70 26.93 -8.32
C HIS A 348 16.01 25.70 -7.70
N TYR A 349 16.79 24.63 -7.50
CA TYR A 349 16.26 23.32 -7.14
C TYR A 349 15.48 23.33 -5.82
N ARG A 350 16.04 23.89 -4.74
CA ARG A 350 15.34 23.94 -3.45
C ARG A 350 14.04 24.73 -3.50
N LYS A 351 14.02 25.84 -4.24
CA LYS A 351 12.80 26.64 -4.43
C LYS A 351 11.69 25.83 -5.11
N ILE A 352 12.03 25.06 -6.14
CA ILE A 352 11.09 24.13 -6.80
C ILE A 352 10.51 23.14 -5.79
N HIS A 353 11.35 22.51 -4.97
CA HIS A 353 10.90 21.49 -4.02
C HIS A 353 10.07 22.06 -2.87
N ILE A 354 10.42 23.22 -2.31
CA ILE A 354 9.56 23.86 -1.30
C ILE A 354 8.17 24.13 -1.92
N GLY A 355 8.13 24.62 -3.15
CA GLY A 355 6.90 24.80 -3.93
C GLY A 355 6.12 23.50 -4.15
N LEU A 356 6.80 22.41 -4.50
CA LEU A 356 6.22 21.08 -4.69
C LEU A 356 5.50 20.58 -3.43
N TYR A 357 6.12 20.73 -2.26
CA TYR A 357 5.55 20.25 -1.00
C TYR A 357 4.34 21.07 -0.59
N ILE A 358 4.40 22.39 -0.81
CA ILE A 358 3.26 23.29 -0.58
C ILE A 358 2.09 22.93 -1.51
N ALA A 359 2.35 22.78 -2.81
CA ALA A 359 1.34 22.38 -3.79
C ALA A 359 0.72 21.01 -3.45
N THR A 360 1.55 20.07 -2.99
CA THR A 360 1.11 18.74 -2.54
C THR A 360 0.11 18.83 -1.39
N LEU A 361 0.41 19.62 -0.36
CA LEU A 361 -0.49 19.80 0.78
C LEU A 361 -1.78 20.52 0.39
N GLN A 362 -1.68 21.58 -0.42
CA GLN A 362 -2.85 22.32 -0.91
C GLN A 362 -3.80 21.39 -1.69
N ASP A 363 -3.27 20.55 -2.58
CA ASP A 363 -4.04 19.54 -3.31
C ASP A 363 -4.71 18.54 -2.36
N ALA A 364 -3.96 17.98 -1.40
CA ALA A 364 -4.51 17.02 -0.44
C ALA A 364 -5.65 17.60 0.41
N LEU A 365 -5.46 18.83 0.93
CA LEU A 365 -6.47 19.54 1.72
C LEU A 365 -7.74 19.85 0.89
N GLU A 366 -7.59 20.25 -0.37
CA GLU A 366 -8.73 20.52 -1.24
C GLU A 366 -9.51 19.24 -1.58
N ARG A 367 -8.80 18.15 -1.95
CA ARG A 367 -9.44 16.87 -2.28
C ARG A 367 -10.17 16.27 -1.08
N MET A 368 -9.63 16.41 0.13
CA MET A 368 -10.31 16.01 1.36
C MET A 368 -11.64 16.76 1.54
N LYS A 369 -11.68 18.06 1.27
CA LYS A 369 -12.94 18.85 1.29
C LYS A 369 -13.94 18.38 0.23
N LEU A 370 -13.46 18.05 -0.98
CA LEU A 370 -14.31 17.54 -2.05
C LEU A 370 -14.94 16.17 -1.71
N LYS A 371 -14.21 15.32 -0.98
CA LYS A 371 -14.73 14.03 -0.49
C LYS A 371 -15.86 14.23 0.51
N ASN A 372 -15.65 15.07 1.52
CA ASN A 372 -16.64 15.31 2.57
C ASN A 372 -17.94 15.96 2.04
N THR A 373 -17.82 16.91 1.10
CA THR A 373 -19.00 17.57 0.51
C THR A 373 -19.81 16.67 -0.43
N GLY A 374 -19.22 15.57 -0.92
CA GLY A 374 -19.92 14.56 -1.72
C GLY A 374 -20.84 13.69 -0.88
N ASP A 375 -20.41 13.33 0.34
CA ASP A 375 -21.16 12.45 1.24
C ASP A 375 -22.36 13.16 1.89
N ASP A 376 -22.24 14.45 2.22
CA ASP A 376 -23.33 15.23 2.85
C ASP A 376 -24.57 15.43 1.96
N LYS A 377 -24.42 15.31 0.63
CA LYS A 377 -25.53 15.43 -0.32
C LYS A 377 -26.37 14.16 -0.45
N VAL A 378 -25.91 13.03 0.09
CA VAL A 378 -26.66 11.77 0.04
C VAL A 378 -27.67 11.67 1.19
N ASP A 379 -27.50 12.41 2.28
CA ASP A 379 -28.20 12.15 3.55
C ASP A 379 -29.24 13.21 3.98
N THR A 380 -29.46 14.28 3.22
CA THR A 380 -30.41 15.36 3.59
C THR A 380 -31.81 15.27 2.99
N LYS A 381 -32.12 14.23 2.21
CA LYS A 381 -33.50 13.92 1.76
C LYS A 381 -33.93 12.51 2.18
N GLY A 382 -33.93 12.21 3.48
CA GLY A 382 -34.42 10.91 3.94
C GLY A 382 -34.38 10.56 5.42
N LYS A 383 -34.12 11.48 6.36
CA LYS A 383 -34.20 11.16 7.80
C LYS A 383 -35.58 11.51 8.37
N LYS A 384 -36.58 10.66 8.12
CA LYS A 384 -37.73 10.55 9.02
C LYS A 384 -37.28 9.78 10.25
N ARG A 385 -37.39 10.43 11.41
CA ARG A 385 -37.20 9.86 12.75
C ARG A 385 -37.99 8.55 12.86
N PHE A 386 -37.32 7.45 13.24
CA PHE A 386 -38.01 6.26 13.74
C PHE A 386 -38.50 6.57 15.15
N SER A 387 -39.74 7.04 15.26
CA SER A 387 -40.55 6.90 16.47
C SER A 387 -41.25 5.55 16.41
N VAL A 388 -41.12 4.78 17.49
CA VAL A 388 -41.91 3.59 17.76
C VAL A 388 -43.39 3.97 17.75
N ASN A 389 -44.17 3.37 16.84
CA ASN A 389 -45.56 2.98 17.11
C ASN A 389 -46.11 2.03 16.04
N VAL A 390 -46.92 1.12 16.55
CA VAL A 390 -47.60 -0.03 15.94
C VAL A 390 -48.83 0.45 15.15
N ASP A 391 -49.01 -0.06 13.92
CA ASP A 391 -50.24 -0.69 13.39
C ASP A 391 -50.32 -0.69 11.84
N ASP A 392 -51.07 -1.69 11.37
CA ASP A 392 -51.26 -2.22 10.02
C ASP A 392 -51.58 -1.24 8.88
N SER A 393 -51.06 -1.56 7.68
CA SER A 393 -51.88 -1.78 6.47
C SER A 393 -51.03 -2.00 5.20
N GLU A 394 -51.49 -2.95 4.39
CA GLU A 394 -50.90 -3.44 3.15
C GLU A 394 -50.96 -2.44 1.98
N SER A 395 -49.91 -2.39 1.15
CA SER A 395 -50.02 -2.60 -0.32
C SER A 395 -48.68 -2.40 -1.07
N SER A 396 -48.27 -3.49 -1.72
CA SER A 396 -47.52 -3.65 -2.99
C SER A 396 -46.50 -2.58 -3.46
N ARG A 397 -45.20 -2.89 -3.30
CA ARG A 397 -44.07 -2.39 -4.11
C ARG A 397 -42.96 -3.46 -4.27
N PRO A 398 -42.11 -3.37 -5.32
CA PRO A 398 -41.44 -4.51 -5.95
C PRO A 398 -40.20 -5.03 -5.20
N LYS A 399 -39.89 -6.31 -5.44
CA LYS A 399 -38.90 -7.17 -4.77
C LYS A 399 -37.50 -6.54 -4.62
N LYS A 400 -37.26 -5.98 -3.44
CA LYS A 400 -35.93 -5.73 -2.87
C LYS A 400 -35.30 -7.10 -2.57
N ARG A 401 -34.25 -7.48 -3.29
CA ARG A 401 -33.45 -8.69 -3.02
C ARG A 401 -32.83 -8.55 -1.62
N ARG A 402 -33.52 -9.06 -0.60
CA ARG A 402 -32.93 -9.35 0.72
C ARG A 402 -31.81 -10.36 0.45
N ARG A 403 -30.59 -10.06 0.92
CA ARG A 403 -29.60 -11.08 1.25
C ARG A 403 -30.26 -11.97 2.29
N ALA A 404 -30.90 -13.03 1.82
CA ALA A 404 -31.33 -14.12 2.66
C ALA A 404 -30.07 -14.94 2.95
N SER A 405 -29.70 -15.00 4.22
CA SER A 405 -29.02 -16.17 4.78
C SER A 405 -30.00 -17.34 4.70
N SER A 406 -30.27 -17.84 3.49
CA SER A 406 -30.89 -19.14 3.33
C SER A 406 -29.79 -20.15 3.64
N SER A 407 -29.93 -20.82 4.78
CA SER A 407 -29.22 -22.03 5.15
C SER A 407 -29.54 -23.14 4.14
N THR A 408 -28.98 -23.03 2.93
CA THR A 408 -28.67 -24.20 2.12
C THR A 408 -27.55 -24.93 2.87
N PRO A 409 -27.58 -26.27 2.96
CA PRO A 409 -26.47 -27.03 3.53
C PRO A 409 -25.20 -26.56 2.83
N SER A 410 -24.22 -26.04 3.59
CA SER A 410 -23.03 -25.41 3.02
C SER A 410 -22.33 -26.43 2.14
N THR A 411 -22.51 -26.33 0.83
CA THR A 411 -21.83 -27.18 -0.12
C THR A 411 -20.37 -26.77 -0.09
N ASP A 412 -19.59 -27.51 0.67
CA ASP A 412 -18.14 -27.35 0.87
C ASP A 412 -17.43 -27.19 -0.48
N ILE A 413 -17.05 -25.94 -0.82
CA ILE A 413 -16.43 -25.60 -2.11
C ILE A 413 -15.14 -26.37 -2.32
N GLY A 414 -14.46 -26.70 -1.21
CA GLY A 414 -13.17 -27.36 -1.18
C GLY A 414 -13.17 -28.69 -1.92
N LYS A 415 -14.32 -29.41 -1.96
CA LYS A 415 -14.46 -30.67 -2.73
C LYS A 415 -14.29 -30.43 -4.22
N TYR A 416 -14.78 -29.30 -4.73
CA TYR A 416 -14.72 -28.98 -6.14
C TYR A 416 -13.40 -28.34 -6.55
N LEU A 417 -12.70 -27.67 -5.62
CA LEU A 417 -11.43 -27.01 -5.90
C LEU A 417 -10.27 -28.00 -6.12
N ILE A 418 -10.33 -29.20 -5.54
CA ILE A 418 -9.28 -30.23 -5.63
C ILE A 418 -8.91 -30.52 -7.10
N ASP A 419 -9.91 -30.65 -7.97
CA ASP A 419 -9.70 -31.02 -9.37
C ASP A 419 -9.50 -29.84 -10.32
N ARG A 420 -9.59 -28.59 -9.82
CA ARG A 420 -9.41 -27.39 -10.66
C ARG A 420 -7.93 -27.09 -10.84
N LYS A 421 -7.50 -26.89 -12.08
CA LYS A 421 -6.11 -26.65 -12.46
C LYS A 421 -5.77 -25.17 -12.65
N LEU A 422 -6.76 -24.30 -12.77
CA LEU A 422 -6.58 -22.87 -13.04
C LEU A 422 -7.43 -22.02 -12.10
N ALA A 423 -6.80 -21.05 -11.44
CA ALA A 423 -7.49 -19.97 -10.74
C ALA A 423 -7.44 -18.70 -11.59
N LEU A 424 -8.61 -18.12 -11.86
CA LEU A 424 -8.73 -16.83 -12.53
C LEU A 424 -8.87 -15.72 -11.50
N VAL A 425 -7.78 -14.99 -11.27
CA VAL A 425 -7.66 -14.03 -10.17
C VAL A 425 -7.94 -12.62 -10.68
N SER A 426 -8.97 -11.99 -10.11
CA SER A 426 -9.33 -10.59 -10.35
C SER A 426 -9.23 -9.81 -9.05
N LEU A 427 -8.94 -8.52 -9.13
CA LEU A 427 -9.01 -7.56 -8.05
C LEU A 427 -10.22 -6.64 -8.25
N ASP A 428 -10.96 -6.39 -7.19
CA ASP A 428 -12.08 -5.44 -7.15
C ASP A 428 -12.09 -4.66 -5.82
N TYR A 429 -11.11 -3.78 -5.65
CA TYR A 429 -11.01 -2.88 -4.50
C TYR A 429 -10.15 -1.66 -4.81
N GLY A 430 -10.40 -0.54 -4.12
CA GLY A 430 -9.69 0.72 -4.37
C GLY A 430 -9.68 1.09 -5.87
N PRO A 431 -8.50 1.41 -6.46
CA PRO A 431 -8.37 1.69 -7.89
C PRO A 431 -8.21 0.43 -8.74
N PHE A 432 -8.12 -0.76 -8.13
CA PHE A 432 -7.97 -2.01 -8.85
C PHE A 432 -9.34 -2.52 -9.29
N SER A 433 -9.48 -2.73 -10.59
CA SER A 433 -10.65 -3.37 -11.16
C SER A 433 -10.27 -4.09 -12.45
N SER A 434 -10.08 -5.40 -12.30
CA SER A 434 -9.46 -6.24 -13.33
C SER A 434 -10.34 -6.38 -14.55
N SER A 435 -10.01 -5.70 -15.64
CA SER A 435 -10.70 -5.90 -16.93
C SER A 435 -10.48 -7.31 -17.50
N VAL A 436 -9.36 -7.94 -17.15
CA VAL A 436 -8.99 -9.31 -17.50
C VAL A 436 -8.34 -9.95 -16.26
N PRO A 437 -8.76 -11.16 -15.84
CA PRO A 437 -8.16 -11.85 -14.70
C PRO A 437 -6.74 -12.33 -15.00
N SER A 438 -5.90 -12.42 -13.99
CA SER A 438 -4.62 -13.12 -14.07
C SER A 438 -4.82 -14.64 -13.99
N SER A 439 -3.98 -15.37 -14.72
CA SER A 439 -4.10 -16.83 -14.88
C SER A 439 -3.12 -17.56 -13.96
N PHE A 440 -3.61 -18.01 -12.82
CA PHE A 440 -2.82 -18.74 -11.84
C PHE A 440 -2.96 -20.24 -12.08
N VAL A 441 -1.96 -20.86 -12.70
CA VAL A 441 -1.93 -22.30 -12.96
C VAL A 441 -1.53 -23.03 -11.69
N ARG A 442 -2.28 -24.08 -11.32
CA ARG A 442 -1.96 -24.92 -10.17
C ARG A 442 -0.62 -25.63 -10.41
N ILE A 443 0.30 -25.49 -9.47
CA ILE A 443 1.60 -26.16 -9.45
C ILE A 443 1.82 -27.01 -8.19
N GLY A 444 0.92 -26.94 -7.21
CA GLY A 444 0.90 -27.79 -6.02
C GLY A 444 -0.50 -28.35 -5.77
N GLU A 445 -0.54 -29.56 -5.22
CA GLU A 445 -1.78 -30.25 -4.90
C GLU A 445 -2.59 -29.56 -3.79
N SER A 446 -3.82 -30.03 -3.58
CA SER A 446 -4.63 -29.63 -2.43
C SER A 446 -4.15 -30.40 -1.19
N CYS A 447 -3.64 -29.70 -0.18
CA CYS A 447 -3.27 -30.28 1.11
C CYS A 447 -4.51 -30.39 2.02
N ARG A 448 -5.63 -30.88 1.48
CA ARG A 448 -6.87 -30.96 2.22
C ARG A 448 -6.95 -32.26 3.03
N ARG A 449 -7.30 -32.14 4.30
CA ARG A 449 -7.48 -33.29 5.20
C ARG A 449 -8.49 -34.28 4.62
N LYS A 450 -8.20 -35.58 4.76
CA LYS A 450 -9.02 -36.72 4.27
C LYS A 450 -9.19 -36.83 2.75
N HIS A 451 -8.64 -35.88 1.98
CA HIS A 451 -8.67 -35.87 0.52
C HIS A 451 -7.29 -35.67 -0.11
N SER A 452 -6.22 -35.68 0.69
CA SER A 452 -4.85 -35.75 0.20
C SER A 452 -4.70 -37.09 -0.52
N ARG A 453 -4.76 -37.03 -1.86
CA ARG A 453 -4.43 -38.17 -2.70
C ARG A 453 -2.91 -38.21 -2.78
N GLU A 454 -2.29 -39.28 -2.31
CA GLU A 454 -0.95 -39.62 -2.79
C GLU A 454 -1.03 -39.75 -4.32
N ALA A 455 -0.21 -38.97 -5.02
CA ALA A 455 -0.04 -39.01 -6.46
C ALA A 455 -1.28 -38.66 -7.29
N THR A 456 -1.59 -37.37 -7.42
CA THR A 456 -1.96 -36.91 -8.77
C THR A 456 -0.68 -36.90 -9.60
N ASP A 457 -0.71 -37.57 -10.75
CA ASP A 457 0.42 -37.73 -11.67
C ASP A 457 0.76 -36.37 -12.34
N TRP A 458 1.28 -35.41 -11.57
CA TRP A 458 1.76 -34.11 -12.03
C TRP A 458 3.08 -34.23 -12.83
N VAL A 459 3.39 -35.42 -13.34
CA VAL A 459 4.59 -35.78 -14.10
C VAL A 459 4.75 -34.94 -15.38
N LYS A 460 3.66 -34.29 -15.84
CA LYS A 460 3.73 -33.27 -16.89
C LYS A 460 3.71 -31.89 -16.25
N ASP A 461 4.76 -31.11 -16.53
CA ASP A 461 4.87 -29.68 -16.19
C ASP A 461 3.53 -28.95 -16.42
N PRO A 462 2.77 -28.65 -15.35
CA PRO A 462 1.40 -28.15 -15.45
C PRO A 462 1.34 -26.79 -16.13
N THR A 463 2.46 -26.05 -16.17
CA THR A 463 2.57 -24.76 -16.86
C THR A 463 2.52 -24.89 -18.40
N LYS A 464 2.64 -26.12 -18.94
CA LYS A 464 2.51 -26.38 -20.39
C LYS A 464 1.06 -26.44 -20.86
N GLN A 465 0.09 -26.73 -19.99
CA GLN A 465 -1.33 -26.72 -20.38
C GLN A 465 -1.76 -25.27 -20.62
N ARG A 466 -2.20 -24.96 -21.85
CA ARG A 466 -2.56 -23.59 -22.23
C ARG A 466 -4.04 -23.30 -22.29
N LYS A 467 -4.85 -24.33 -22.50
CA LYS A 467 -6.30 -24.22 -22.69
C LYS A 467 -7.00 -24.96 -21.57
N PHE A 468 -7.98 -24.29 -20.98
CA PHE A 468 -8.75 -24.80 -19.85
C PHE A 468 -10.23 -24.67 -20.17
N SER A 469 -10.96 -25.76 -19.98
CA SER A 469 -12.42 -25.80 -20.06
C SER A 469 -13.07 -25.24 -18.80
N ALA A 470 -14.37 -24.97 -18.82
CA ALA A 470 -15.12 -24.45 -17.68
C ALA A 470 -15.05 -25.32 -16.40
N HIS A 471 -14.77 -26.63 -16.56
CA HIS A 471 -14.64 -27.59 -15.46
C HIS A 471 -13.23 -27.61 -14.85
N GLU A 472 -12.25 -27.01 -15.53
CA GLU A 472 -10.85 -27.02 -15.10
C GLU A 472 -10.44 -25.73 -14.38
N TYR A 473 -11.29 -24.70 -14.38
CA TYR A 473 -11.00 -23.44 -13.70
C TYR A 473 -12.09 -23.05 -12.69
N PHE A 474 -11.72 -22.10 -11.84
CA PHE A 474 -12.58 -21.35 -10.93
C PHE A 474 -12.13 -19.89 -10.90
N THR A 475 -12.96 -19.00 -10.35
CA THR A 475 -12.65 -17.57 -10.27
C THR A 475 -12.42 -17.16 -8.83
N LEU A 476 -11.46 -16.25 -8.64
CA LEU A 476 -11.19 -15.59 -7.37
C LEU A 476 -11.31 -14.08 -7.58
N THR A 477 -12.14 -13.42 -6.77
CA THR A 477 -12.15 -11.96 -6.66
C THR A 477 -11.49 -11.56 -5.35
N LEU A 478 -10.29 -11.00 -5.43
CA LEU A 478 -9.53 -10.51 -4.29
C LEU A 478 -10.12 -9.19 -3.80
N LEU A 479 -10.25 -9.09 -2.48
CA LEU A 479 -10.65 -7.89 -1.75
C LEU A 479 -9.42 -7.19 -1.17
N GLU A 480 -9.64 -6.10 -0.43
CA GLU A 480 -8.56 -5.36 0.23
C GLU A 480 -7.68 -6.29 1.08
N PRO A 481 -6.34 -6.13 1.02
CA PRO A 481 -5.42 -6.98 1.77
C PRO A 481 -5.73 -7.01 3.27
N LEU A 482 -5.59 -8.19 3.89
CA LEU A 482 -5.60 -8.35 5.35
C LEU A 482 -4.33 -7.77 6.00
N GLY A 483 -3.21 -7.80 5.26
CA GLY A 483 -1.92 -7.31 5.71
C GLY A 483 -0.78 -7.68 4.75
N ASP A 484 0.36 -7.04 4.97
CA ASP A 484 1.63 -7.35 4.31
C ASP A 484 2.50 -8.13 5.29
N GLY A 485 2.65 -9.43 5.04
CA GLY A 485 3.44 -10.35 5.86
C GLY A 485 4.86 -10.51 5.31
N SER A 486 5.73 -11.15 6.08
CA SER A 486 7.14 -11.31 5.68
C SER A 486 7.38 -12.21 4.45
N VAL A 487 6.34 -12.95 4.04
CA VAL A 487 6.30 -13.87 2.89
C VAL A 487 5.49 -13.30 1.72
N GLY A 488 4.78 -12.19 1.94
CA GLY A 488 3.94 -11.55 0.92
C GLY A 488 2.59 -11.10 1.45
N VAL A 489 1.66 -10.82 0.53
CA VAL A 489 0.42 -10.11 0.82
C VAL A 489 -0.77 -11.07 0.85
N SER A 490 -1.52 -11.08 1.95
CA SER A 490 -2.70 -11.93 2.13
C SER A 490 -3.98 -11.18 1.77
N HIS A 491 -4.77 -11.73 0.85
CA HIS A 491 -6.05 -11.19 0.44
C HIS A 491 -7.21 -12.10 0.84
N PRO A 492 -8.33 -11.56 1.38
CA PRO A 492 -9.60 -12.26 1.31
C PRO A 492 -9.99 -12.43 -0.15
N ALA A 493 -10.51 -13.59 -0.51
CA ALA A 493 -10.87 -13.94 -1.87
C ALA A 493 -12.28 -14.53 -1.91
N GLN A 494 -13.17 -13.93 -2.69
CA GLN A 494 -14.44 -14.55 -3.04
C GLN A 494 -14.19 -15.58 -4.14
N ALA A 495 -14.27 -16.86 -3.79
CA ALA A 495 -14.14 -17.96 -4.73
C ALA A 495 -15.50 -18.31 -5.32
N GLU A 496 -15.55 -18.49 -6.64
CA GLU A 496 -16.75 -18.98 -7.32
C GLU A 496 -16.40 -20.18 -8.22
N VAL A 497 -17.15 -21.27 -8.05
CA VAL A 497 -17.04 -22.48 -8.87
C VAL A 497 -18.37 -22.71 -9.57
N LYS A 498 -18.33 -22.75 -10.90
CA LYS A 498 -19.49 -23.13 -11.71
C LYS A 498 -19.51 -24.64 -11.92
N LEU A 499 -20.61 -25.26 -11.52
CA LEU A 499 -20.88 -26.68 -11.72
C LEU A 499 -21.44 -26.95 -13.13
N GLU A 500 -21.41 -28.22 -13.53
CA GLU A 500 -22.01 -28.66 -14.81
C GLU A 500 -23.53 -28.44 -14.84
N SER A 501 -24.19 -28.50 -13.68
CA SER A 501 -25.61 -28.14 -13.50
C SER A 501 -25.90 -26.66 -13.83
N GLY A 502 -24.86 -25.82 -13.93
CA GLY A 502 -24.97 -24.37 -14.06
C GLY A 502 -25.07 -23.65 -12.72
N GLU A 503 -25.19 -24.38 -11.61
CA GLU A 503 -25.11 -23.82 -10.25
C GLU A 503 -23.74 -23.19 -9.99
N VAL A 504 -23.74 -22.09 -9.24
CA VAL A 504 -22.52 -21.40 -8.82
C VAL A 504 -22.41 -21.52 -7.32
N ILE A 505 -21.34 -22.16 -6.85
CA ILE A 505 -20.98 -22.25 -5.44
C ILE A 505 -20.00 -21.13 -5.14
N THR A 506 -20.22 -20.44 -4.03
CA THR A 506 -19.39 -19.32 -3.59
C THR A 506 -18.92 -19.53 -2.16
N GLU A 507 -17.65 -19.23 -1.87
CA GLU A 507 -17.09 -19.28 -0.51
C GLU A 507 -16.01 -18.20 -0.34
N THR A 508 -15.82 -17.73 0.89
CA THR A 508 -14.72 -16.82 1.24
C THR A 508 -13.48 -17.65 1.58
N LEU A 509 -12.40 -17.42 0.85
CA LEU A 509 -11.09 -18.02 1.04
C LEU A 509 -10.05 -16.93 1.28
N VAL A 510 -8.79 -17.32 1.46
CA VAL A 510 -7.64 -16.41 1.51
C VAL A 510 -6.63 -16.81 0.44
N LEU A 511 -6.15 -15.84 -0.33
CA LEU A 511 -5.04 -16.02 -1.27
C LEU A 511 -3.85 -15.19 -0.80
N LYS A 512 -2.76 -15.87 -0.41
CA LYS A 512 -1.48 -15.24 -0.06
C LYS A 512 -0.59 -15.16 -1.31
N LEU A 513 -0.09 -13.98 -1.65
CA LEU A 513 0.68 -13.72 -2.87
C LEU A 513 2.15 -13.40 -2.56
N ALA A 514 3.08 -14.07 -3.23
CA ALA A 514 4.52 -13.82 -3.16
C ALA A 514 5.09 -13.39 -4.52
N PHE A 515 5.82 -12.27 -4.54
CA PHE A 515 6.22 -11.58 -5.76
C PHE A 515 7.69 -11.79 -6.16
N ASN A 516 8.59 -12.02 -5.20
CA ASN A 516 10.02 -12.16 -5.45
C ASN A 516 10.53 -13.56 -5.07
N GLU A 517 11.72 -13.94 -5.55
CA GLU A 517 12.25 -15.28 -5.38
C GLU A 517 12.40 -15.70 -3.90
N LYS A 518 12.84 -14.78 -3.04
CA LYS A 518 12.99 -15.02 -1.60
C LYS A 518 11.65 -15.35 -0.94
N THR A 519 10.62 -14.52 -1.19
CA THR A 519 9.26 -14.72 -0.67
C THR A 519 8.60 -15.96 -1.26
N GLN A 520 8.83 -16.25 -2.55
CA GLN A 520 8.35 -17.47 -3.20
C GLN A 520 8.97 -18.74 -2.60
N LYS A 521 10.27 -18.73 -2.27
CA LYS A 521 10.94 -19.85 -1.61
C LYS A 521 10.33 -20.12 -0.23
N ARG A 522 10.09 -19.06 0.57
CA ARG A 522 9.42 -19.17 1.88
C ARG A 522 7.99 -19.69 1.76
N MET A 523 7.22 -19.22 0.77
CA MET A 523 5.86 -19.69 0.53
C MET A 523 5.80 -21.16 0.07
N ARG A 524 6.79 -21.64 -0.70
CA ARG A 524 6.91 -23.07 -1.04
C ARG A 524 7.18 -23.93 0.19
N HIS A 525 8.10 -23.48 1.04
CA HIS A 525 8.37 -24.14 2.31
C HIS A 525 7.12 -24.19 3.20
N GLU A 526 6.40 -23.07 3.35
CA GLU A 526 5.13 -23.01 4.07
C GLU A 526 4.10 -24.00 3.51
N PHE A 527 3.95 -24.05 2.19
CA PHE A 527 3.07 -25.02 1.52
C PHE A 527 3.45 -26.48 1.83
N ASP A 528 4.74 -26.81 1.80
CA ASP A 528 5.24 -28.16 2.10
C ASP A 528 4.95 -28.56 3.55
N ILE A 529 5.07 -27.62 4.49
CA ILE A 529 4.71 -27.81 5.90
C ILE A 529 3.22 -28.10 6.05
N TYR A 530 2.34 -27.30 5.42
CA TYR A 530 0.89 -27.56 5.42
C TYR A 530 0.54 -28.95 4.85
N CYS A 531 1.18 -29.34 3.75
CA CYS A 531 0.97 -30.65 3.15
C CYS A 531 1.39 -31.78 4.09
N ARG A 532 2.53 -31.66 4.79
CA ARG A 532 2.94 -32.65 5.79
C ARG A 532 1.94 -32.73 6.96
N MET A 533 1.57 -31.60 7.55
CA MET A 533 0.61 -31.59 8.67
C MET A 533 -0.76 -32.16 8.27
N SER A 534 -1.23 -31.85 7.06
CA SER A 534 -2.48 -32.42 6.56
C SER A 534 -2.41 -33.94 6.39
N ARG A 535 -1.28 -34.50 5.95
CA ARG A 535 -1.08 -35.95 5.81
C ARG A 535 -0.97 -36.65 7.17
N ALA A 536 -0.38 -35.97 8.15
CA ALA A 536 -0.36 -36.41 9.55
C ALA A 536 -1.72 -36.29 10.26
N GLY A 537 -2.74 -35.70 9.62
CA GLY A 537 -4.08 -35.58 10.19
C GLY A 537 -4.19 -34.52 11.29
N ILE A 538 -3.25 -33.57 11.37
CA ILE A 538 -3.21 -32.51 12.37
C ILE A 538 -4.50 -31.67 12.36
N GLU A 539 -5.02 -31.36 13.55
CA GLU A 539 -6.13 -30.42 13.73
C GLU A 539 -5.62 -29.00 14.05
N GLY A 540 -6.50 -27.99 13.93
CA GLY A 540 -6.13 -26.60 14.23
C GLY A 540 -5.24 -25.91 13.20
N ILE A 541 -5.20 -26.42 11.97
CA ILE A 541 -4.62 -25.74 10.81
C ILE A 541 -5.70 -25.53 9.75
N VAL A 542 -5.57 -24.47 8.95
CA VAL A 542 -6.47 -24.19 7.84
C VAL A 542 -6.25 -25.18 6.70
N ASP A 543 -7.30 -25.52 5.96
CA ASP A 543 -7.18 -26.34 4.77
C ASP A 543 -6.48 -25.51 3.66
N VAL A 544 -5.46 -26.08 3.02
CA VAL A 544 -4.79 -25.46 1.86
C VAL A 544 -5.32 -26.09 0.58
N HIS A 545 -5.94 -25.28 -0.26
CA HIS A 545 -6.58 -25.71 -1.51
C HIS A 545 -5.61 -25.83 -2.67
N GLY A 546 -4.40 -25.25 -2.59
CA GLY A 546 -3.36 -25.41 -3.60
C GLY A 546 -2.31 -24.32 -3.64
N LEU A 547 -1.19 -24.63 -4.30
CA LEU A 547 -0.19 -23.67 -4.73
C LEU A 547 -0.37 -23.37 -6.21
N PHE A 548 -0.42 -22.09 -6.57
CA PHE A 548 -0.68 -21.63 -7.92
C PHE A 548 0.37 -20.60 -8.38
N PHE A 549 0.60 -20.51 -9.68
CA PHE A 549 1.62 -19.63 -10.25
C PHE A 549 1.10 -18.88 -11.47
N ASP A 550 1.27 -17.56 -11.47
CA ASP A 550 1.07 -16.70 -12.64
C ASP A 550 2.40 -16.49 -13.36
N ALA A 551 2.54 -17.10 -14.53
CA ALA A 551 3.72 -17.01 -15.37
C ALA A 551 3.93 -15.61 -15.98
N GLU A 552 2.89 -14.79 -16.08
CA GLU A 552 3.00 -13.46 -16.68
C GLU A 552 3.62 -12.44 -15.71
N SER A 553 3.16 -12.41 -14.46
CA SER A 553 3.70 -11.56 -13.41
C SER A 553 4.86 -12.19 -12.63
N ASN A 554 5.08 -13.51 -12.78
CA ASN A 554 5.96 -14.30 -11.92
C ASN A 554 5.51 -14.21 -10.45
N THR A 555 4.22 -14.40 -10.19
CA THR A 555 3.64 -14.35 -8.84
C THR A 555 3.21 -15.74 -8.40
N LEU A 556 3.57 -16.12 -7.19
CA LEU A 556 3.14 -17.36 -6.55
C LEU A 556 1.95 -17.06 -5.63
N GLY A 557 0.94 -17.92 -5.64
CA GLY A 557 -0.25 -17.79 -4.82
C GLY A 557 -0.51 -19.06 -4.01
N LEU A 558 -0.67 -18.92 -2.70
CA LEU A 558 -1.09 -19.99 -1.80
C LEU A 558 -2.57 -19.77 -1.43
N LEU A 559 -3.45 -20.65 -1.92
CA LEU A 559 -4.88 -20.58 -1.65
C LEU A 559 -5.24 -21.44 -0.45
N MET A 560 -5.87 -20.84 0.55
CA MET A 560 -6.24 -21.49 1.81
C MET A 560 -7.65 -21.10 2.25
N ALA A 561 -8.23 -21.90 3.15
CA ALA A 561 -9.48 -21.59 3.80
C ALA A 561 -9.34 -20.36 4.71
N ASP A 562 -10.44 -19.63 4.92
CA ASP A 562 -10.49 -18.52 5.87
C ASP A 562 -10.44 -19.04 7.32
N GLY A 563 -9.35 -18.73 8.03
CA GLY A 563 -9.13 -19.05 9.44
C GLY A 563 -9.90 -18.15 10.41
N GLY A 564 -10.51 -17.06 9.91
CA GLY A 564 -11.22 -16.07 10.71
C GLY A 564 -10.35 -14.92 11.16
N GLU A 565 -10.73 -14.32 12.29
CA GLU A 565 -10.10 -13.10 12.79
C GLU A 565 -8.86 -13.43 13.63
N THR A 566 -7.77 -12.67 13.46
CA THR A 566 -6.57 -12.83 14.29
C THR A 566 -6.85 -12.47 15.74
N LEU A 567 -6.14 -13.11 16.65
CA LEU A 567 -6.26 -12.88 18.07
C LEU A 567 -5.85 -11.45 18.44
N ARG A 568 -4.88 -10.89 17.70
CA ARG A 568 -4.52 -9.47 17.76
C ARG A 568 -5.70 -8.54 17.47
N ASN A 569 -6.38 -8.74 16.34
CA ASN A 569 -7.50 -7.87 15.94
C ASN A 569 -8.67 -7.98 16.91
N ARG A 570 -8.95 -9.20 17.40
CA ARG A 570 -9.96 -9.43 18.45
C ARG A 570 -9.63 -8.69 19.74
N ASP A 571 -8.38 -8.70 20.18
CA ASP A 571 -7.97 -7.98 21.39
C ASP A 571 -8.07 -6.45 21.22
N ILE A 572 -7.70 -5.92 20.06
CA ILE A 572 -7.90 -4.50 19.73
C ILE A 572 -9.39 -4.16 19.73
N ALA A 573 -10.25 -5.02 19.17
CA ALA A 573 -11.70 -4.81 19.18
C ALA A 573 -12.29 -4.83 20.61
N ARG A 574 -11.74 -5.65 21.51
CA ARG A 574 -12.17 -5.72 22.93
C ARG A 574 -11.66 -4.55 23.76
N THR A 575 -10.42 -4.13 23.56
CA THR A 575 -9.73 -3.20 24.47
C THR A 575 -9.56 -1.79 23.91
N GLY A 576 -9.64 -1.64 22.59
CA GLY A 576 -9.33 -0.41 21.86
C GLY A 576 -7.84 -0.11 21.73
N ILE A 577 -6.94 -0.97 22.23
CA ILE A 577 -5.51 -0.69 22.35
C ILE A 577 -4.70 -1.82 21.70
N TYR A 578 -3.60 -1.45 21.03
CA TYR A 578 -2.57 -2.41 20.62
C TYR A 578 -1.57 -2.59 21.77
N GLY A 579 -1.61 -3.73 22.46
CA GLY A 579 -0.64 -4.06 23.52
C GLY A 579 0.15 -5.32 23.17
N GLU A 580 1.40 -5.46 23.64
CA GLU A 580 2.18 -6.68 23.40
C GLU A 580 1.43 -7.95 23.81
N LYS A 581 0.73 -7.87 24.95
CA LYS A 581 -0.05 -8.95 25.56
C LYS A 581 -1.55 -8.81 25.26
N ILE A 582 -2.24 -9.94 25.12
CA ILE A 582 -3.66 -9.98 24.77
C ILE A 582 -4.56 -10.28 25.98
N SER A 583 -5.80 -9.84 25.91
CA SER A 583 -6.86 -10.14 26.87
C SER A 583 -7.70 -11.32 26.34
N GLY A 584 -7.06 -12.49 26.24
CA GLY A 584 -7.66 -13.73 25.76
C GLY A 584 -8.35 -14.55 26.86
N THR A 585 -9.25 -15.47 26.47
CA THR A 585 -9.90 -16.38 27.43
C THR A 585 -9.04 -17.62 27.69
N ALA A 586 -9.25 -18.29 28.84
CA ALA A 586 -8.59 -19.57 29.13
C ALA A 586 -8.90 -20.65 28.09
N ALA A 587 -10.10 -20.63 27.51
CA ALA A 587 -10.50 -21.55 26.44
C ALA A 587 -9.74 -21.27 25.14
N GLU A 588 -9.55 -19.99 24.78
CA GLU A 588 -8.73 -19.59 23.64
C GLU A 588 -7.28 -20.07 23.82
N LYS A 589 -6.68 -19.81 25.00
CA LYS A 589 -5.34 -20.29 25.34
C LYS A 589 -5.22 -21.81 25.20
N LYS A 590 -6.15 -22.55 25.84
CA LYS A 590 -6.15 -24.02 25.82
C LYS A 590 -6.26 -24.59 24.42
N ALA A 591 -7.10 -24.00 23.57
CA ALA A 591 -7.23 -24.42 22.18
C ALA A 591 -5.89 -24.30 21.43
N PHE A 592 -5.14 -23.20 21.59
CA PHE A 592 -3.84 -23.05 20.95
C PHE A 592 -2.76 -23.95 21.55
N GLU A 593 -2.77 -24.21 22.86
CA GLU A 593 -1.88 -25.21 23.47
C GLU A 593 -2.07 -26.59 22.83
N ASP A 594 -3.32 -27.00 22.63
CA ASP A 594 -3.64 -28.30 22.04
C ASP A 594 -3.15 -28.40 20.58
N ILE A 595 -3.27 -27.30 19.82
CA ILE A 595 -2.76 -27.23 18.44
C ILE A 595 -1.23 -27.31 18.42
N ILE A 596 -0.53 -26.57 19.27
CA ILE A 596 0.95 -26.58 19.34
C ILE A 596 1.45 -27.99 19.70
N ARG A 597 0.81 -28.65 20.67
CA ARG A 597 1.15 -30.04 21.04
C ARG A 597 0.94 -30.99 19.87
N SER A 598 -0.21 -30.91 19.18
CA SER A 598 -0.49 -31.75 18.02
C SER A 598 0.54 -31.56 16.91
N ILE A 599 0.91 -30.31 16.58
CA ILE A 599 1.93 -30.02 15.57
C ILE A 599 3.31 -30.59 15.97
N ASN A 600 3.65 -30.50 17.25
CA ASN A 600 4.89 -31.05 17.78
C ASN A 600 4.94 -32.58 17.73
N GLU A 601 3.82 -33.26 17.96
CA GLU A 601 3.68 -34.72 17.79
C GLU A 601 3.92 -35.18 16.33
N ALA A 602 3.80 -34.29 15.34
CA ALA A 602 4.16 -34.53 13.95
C ALA A 602 5.60 -34.10 13.58
N ASP A 603 6.45 -33.88 14.58
CA ASP A 603 7.85 -33.44 14.46
C ASP A 603 7.99 -32.08 13.75
N ILE A 604 7.05 -31.16 13.98
CA ILE A 604 7.07 -29.81 13.43
C ILE A 604 7.10 -28.79 14.58
N SER A 605 7.88 -27.73 14.41
CA SER A 605 7.87 -26.56 15.30
C SER A 605 7.57 -25.30 14.48
N HIS A 606 6.72 -24.40 14.98
CA HIS A 606 6.24 -23.24 14.20
C HIS A 606 7.26 -22.08 14.16
N HIS A 607 8.00 -21.86 15.25
CA HIS A 607 9.00 -20.78 15.42
C HIS A 607 8.50 -19.32 15.33
N ASP A 608 7.21 -19.07 15.11
CA ASP A 608 6.63 -17.71 15.06
C ASP A 608 5.24 -17.67 15.70
N ILE A 609 5.15 -18.15 16.95
CA ILE A 609 3.91 -18.11 17.73
C ILE A 609 3.70 -16.68 18.24
N ARG A 610 2.70 -16.01 17.67
CA ARG A 610 2.33 -14.63 18.03
C ARG A 610 0.85 -14.36 17.73
N PRO A 611 0.21 -13.37 18.38
CA PRO A 611 -1.22 -13.09 18.24
C PRO A 611 -1.69 -12.83 16.80
N GLU A 612 -0.79 -12.38 15.92
CA GLU A 612 -1.06 -12.15 14.51
C GLU A 612 -1.21 -13.44 13.69
N ASN A 613 -0.56 -14.53 14.12
CA ASN A 613 -0.53 -15.85 13.46
C ASN A 613 -1.54 -16.83 14.08
N MET A 614 -2.36 -16.35 15.01
CA MET A 614 -3.35 -17.11 15.76
C MET A 614 -4.74 -16.60 15.38
N THR A 615 -5.57 -17.44 14.77
CA THR A 615 -6.88 -17.03 14.25
C THR A 615 -8.02 -17.80 14.90
N ILE A 616 -9.17 -17.15 15.05
CA ILE A 616 -10.40 -17.74 15.56
C ILE A 616 -11.52 -17.43 14.59
N ARG A 617 -12.15 -18.49 14.11
CA ARG A 617 -13.31 -18.38 13.22
C ARG A 617 -14.59 -18.14 14.02
N SER A 618 -15.64 -17.68 13.33
CA SER A 618 -16.94 -17.37 13.94
C SER A 618 -17.62 -18.56 14.63
N ASP A 619 -17.27 -19.80 14.25
CA ASP A 619 -17.71 -21.03 14.91
C ASP A 619 -16.89 -21.40 16.16
N GLY A 620 -15.96 -20.53 16.57
CA GLY A 620 -15.12 -20.70 17.76
C GLY A 620 -13.90 -21.60 17.55
N LYS A 621 -13.68 -22.12 16.34
CA LYS A 621 -12.50 -22.95 16.05
C LYS A 621 -11.24 -22.09 15.93
N ALA A 622 -10.19 -22.52 16.61
CA ALA A 622 -8.87 -21.91 16.58
C ALA A 622 -8.01 -22.52 15.46
N PHE A 623 -7.19 -21.67 14.83
CA PHE A 623 -6.23 -22.10 13.81
C PHE A 623 -4.90 -21.36 13.96
N LEU A 624 -3.79 -22.08 13.78
CA LEU A 624 -2.48 -21.49 13.53
C LEU A 624 -2.24 -21.32 12.03
N ILE A 625 -1.60 -20.22 11.65
CA ILE A 625 -1.26 -19.85 10.28
C ILE A 625 0.17 -19.30 10.19
N ASP A 626 0.69 -19.13 8.97
CA ASP A 626 2.03 -18.56 8.70
C ASP A 626 3.19 -19.49 9.13
N PHE A 627 3.29 -20.66 8.48
CA PHE A 627 4.30 -21.69 8.76
C PHE A 627 5.61 -21.51 7.97
N ASP A 628 5.91 -20.32 7.53
CA ASP A 628 7.06 -20.06 6.66
C ASP A 628 8.41 -20.16 7.37
N SER A 629 8.38 -20.02 8.70
CA SER A 629 9.53 -20.16 9.61
C SER A 629 9.55 -21.51 10.31
N ALA A 630 8.59 -22.39 10.03
CA ALA A 630 8.47 -23.68 10.67
C ALA A 630 9.64 -24.61 10.31
N LEU A 631 10.07 -25.46 11.23
CA LEU A 631 11.16 -26.41 11.00
C LEU A 631 10.68 -27.85 11.21
N TYR A 632 11.23 -28.75 10.39
CA TYR A 632 11.17 -30.18 10.65
C TYR A 632 12.17 -30.52 11.74
N TYR A 633 11.71 -31.17 12.82
CA TYR A 633 12.56 -31.65 13.90
C TYR A 633 13.54 -30.58 14.42
N SER A 634 13.11 -29.78 15.40
CA SER A 634 13.99 -28.82 16.07
C SER A 634 14.56 -29.42 17.35
N PRO A 635 15.84 -29.85 17.38
CA PRO A 635 16.49 -30.20 18.64
C PRO A 635 16.80 -28.97 19.51
N PHE A 636 16.61 -27.75 18.98
CA PHE A 636 17.05 -26.49 19.59
C PHE A 636 15.94 -25.67 20.26
N ARG A 637 14.66 -26.00 20.03
CA ARG A 637 13.52 -25.42 20.77
C ARG A 637 12.58 -26.51 21.22
N SER A 638 12.48 -26.72 22.54
CA SER A 638 11.54 -27.68 23.10
C SER A 638 10.10 -27.18 22.92
N LEU A 639 9.14 -28.11 22.91
CA LEU A 639 7.71 -27.81 23.03
C LEU A 639 7.44 -26.79 24.16
N GLU A 640 8.24 -26.84 25.22
CA GLU A 640 8.17 -25.93 26.37
C GLU A 640 8.37 -24.47 25.95
N GLU A 641 9.37 -24.14 25.13
CA GLU A 641 9.61 -22.75 24.70
C GLU A 641 8.42 -22.19 23.88
N GLN A 642 7.78 -23.01 23.03
CA GLN A 642 6.59 -22.57 22.30
C GLN A 642 5.38 -22.34 23.24
N LEU A 643 5.25 -23.15 24.28
CA LEU A 643 4.20 -22.99 25.29
C LEU A 643 4.49 -21.82 26.24
N GLU A 644 5.75 -21.56 26.59
CA GLU A 644 6.16 -20.38 27.36
C GLU A 644 5.87 -19.09 26.59
N ASN A 645 6.19 -19.05 25.29
CA ASN A 645 5.82 -17.92 24.44
C ASN A 645 4.30 -17.71 24.39
N LEU A 646 3.51 -18.79 24.34
CA LEU A 646 2.05 -18.72 24.41
C LEU A 646 1.57 -18.17 25.78
N ASP A 647 2.19 -18.61 26.87
CA ASP A 647 1.91 -18.14 28.22
C ASP A 647 2.16 -16.63 28.34
N ASP A 648 3.29 -16.14 27.83
CA ASP A 648 3.65 -14.73 27.84
C ASP A 648 2.67 -13.86 27.07
N ILE A 649 2.13 -14.38 25.96
CA ILE A 649 1.10 -13.72 25.16
C ILE A 649 -0.18 -13.51 25.97
N PHE A 650 -0.65 -14.52 26.72
CA PHE A 650 -1.91 -14.47 27.48
C PHE A 650 -1.78 -13.90 28.91
N HIS A 651 -0.58 -13.89 29.51
CA HIS A 651 -0.38 -13.42 30.88
C HIS A 651 -0.05 -11.94 30.97
N LYS A 652 -1.08 -11.09 31.15
CA LYS A 652 -0.89 -9.74 31.74
C LYS A 652 -0.46 -9.87 33.21
N PRO A 653 0.71 -9.37 33.64
CA PRO A 653 0.95 -9.20 35.07
C PRO A 653 -0.12 -8.24 35.60
N LEU A 654 -0.85 -8.66 36.64
CA LEU A 654 -1.82 -7.84 37.37
C LEU A 654 -1.20 -6.57 38.01
N PHE A 655 0.11 -6.35 37.88
CA PHE A 655 0.86 -5.34 38.63
C PHE A 655 0.98 -3.97 37.98
N GLN A 656 0.52 -3.77 36.73
CA GLN A 656 0.77 -2.51 35.99
C GLN A 656 -0.42 -1.55 35.93
N ARG A 657 -1.34 -1.61 36.91
CA ARG A 657 -2.32 -0.53 37.15
C ARG A 657 -2.04 0.33 38.38
N VAL A 658 -1.03 -0.01 39.19
CA VAL A 658 -0.69 0.75 40.42
C VAL A 658 0.73 1.33 40.42
N CYS A 659 1.65 0.84 39.59
CA CYS A 659 3.06 1.27 39.67
C CYS A 659 3.57 2.19 38.54
N SER A 660 2.87 2.34 37.39
CA SER A 660 3.40 3.17 36.29
C SER A 660 3.33 4.68 36.56
N THR A 661 2.42 5.14 37.43
CA THR A 661 2.38 6.53 37.90
C THR A 661 3.43 6.83 38.97
N TYR A 662 3.92 5.83 39.72
CA TYR A 662 4.90 6.04 40.79
C TYR A 662 6.36 5.84 40.35
N LEU A 663 6.65 4.87 39.47
CA LEU A 663 8.04 4.61 39.03
C LEU A 663 8.54 5.58 37.96
N ALA A 664 7.67 6.09 37.07
CA ALA A 664 8.05 7.14 36.12
C ALA A 664 8.41 8.46 36.82
N SER A 665 7.79 8.73 37.97
CA SER A 665 8.08 9.91 38.80
C SER A 665 9.41 9.78 39.58
N LEU A 666 9.80 8.56 39.99
CA LEU A 666 11.04 8.33 40.74
C LEU A 666 12.29 8.29 39.85
N VAL A 667 12.21 7.71 38.64
CA VAL A 667 13.35 7.64 37.72
C VAL A 667 13.67 9.02 37.13
N PHE A 668 12.66 9.89 36.95
CA PHE A 668 12.87 11.27 36.50
C PHE A 668 13.45 12.20 37.60
N MET A 669 13.22 11.90 38.88
CA MET A 669 13.86 12.63 39.99
C MET A 669 15.31 12.21 40.23
N MET A 670 15.69 10.95 39.97
CA MET A 670 17.06 10.49 40.24
C MET A 670 18.06 10.78 39.13
N HIS A 671 17.63 11.08 37.90
CA HIS A 671 18.54 11.45 36.80
C HIS A 671 18.87 12.95 36.71
N ASN A 672 18.22 13.83 37.48
CA ASN A 672 18.47 15.27 37.46
C ASN A 672 19.38 15.79 38.59
N THR A 673 19.98 14.90 39.38
CA THR A 673 20.85 15.29 40.53
C THR A 673 22.31 14.86 40.38
N GLN A 674 22.74 14.38 39.20
CA GLN A 674 24.12 13.93 38.98
C GLN A 674 24.81 14.52 37.74
N ILE A 675 24.42 15.73 37.33
CA ILE A 675 25.26 16.59 36.46
C ILE A 675 25.34 17.98 37.09
N HIS A 676 25.99 18.04 38.25
CA HIS A 676 26.71 19.19 38.79
C HIS A 676 27.49 18.73 40.02
N LEU A 677 28.59 18.02 39.76
CA LEU A 677 29.79 17.95 40.60
C LEU A 677 30.98 17.74 39.68
#